data_AF-A0A939QY04-F1
#
_entry.id   AF-A0A939QY04-F1
#
_cell.length_a   1.000
_cell.length_b   1.000
_cell.length_c   1.000
_cell.angle_alpha   90.00
_cell.angle_beta   90.00
_cell.angle_gamma   90.00
#
_symmetry.space_group_name_H-M   'P 1'
#
loop_
_entity.id
_entity.type
_entity.pdbx_description
1 polymer ?
#
loop_
_entity_poly.entity_id
_entity_poly.type
_entity_poly.pdbx_seq_one_letter_code
_entity_poly.pdbx_strand_id
1 'polypeptide(L)'
;MKSRILIIPCLLAGMLFFACTQKEEPEPVPSGPQDQEETIEPGNSGEYSYTFILKNEGDEGTKSTFENNYVKWTTGDQIAAFASTSKNKYTDVEIDDVSGNVTMTIRSTVALSAGDMVYAYAPYNKVNNEAEATAITLEIPRNQVSGTAAAMPMAALPFELTGPVDKYTDTEVGTLQFMNLGSVIKLNIYKSSGFAAGEKIENVTFQAGAACAGSFTYNLTSVDADNMPAISGYTENDVVVSGNGASPVTVGNSKENGAVFYMVVAPGTYGGTYVIRTSTGDYTYVSGSSREYKRATIKPLNLDLSSANWTPVMGGYDNSIDSPRELAAFLAGTSSSDTGTYNITADLDMTGYTITSASGFGGTLNGNDHVISNITSSVPLFAEISGSVSNLTLDGTCAFTPAQTVTEFGALAALDNGGTYTNVNNAASITITATENITNNIALGGLIGASNNASGSTFDHCSNSGAITIDATAYSHWAVAMAGIVGWTRKSTFDYCTNSGPVSLYAQYGDGYSHQWSFISSETTDTDGNISVAGICGRALDHEKTTDVKSSYNHCENLAAGAITLNHGHMDALPKVDKTGCLNVAGICGQSNGSMESCVNYAPITAIAICPANNDYWSRRPCLLKVGGVAGLTWEGLSINSCSNRGAINVNYDGSWDDTTRNMSAVGGIIGKQGYGLSNAKVTFSTNRGPITVTGNSHITVGGITGSSGSMRGCRVYDTAPINVRCKKGYVGGLLGFADGSSQYQHIRTSYCEADITAENIWNTDRSVVSVGGLIGYFATGATGSYPSLVPYSSDSQRCHYTGNIVSTSSMKVGMVIGWIGGNNEKVFGTSETPILVTGTIHRWGYDYDNAMSEPLTIHAGNVEDYAIGSTAGTVNIYVTSETAAPANLNLMSFNIREGSNWSDRKSPIVSMINGESPDIIGLQEVKDLDVWDLATEGKHPWNYLTDNLSAYTGYRYSDKSNAILYKTSTVELSDIGHFWLRDSYSSEGTSWDGYERTALYATVREKATGRYFFYVTTHFPMNDSNSGFSKATALVESRIAALNTNNYPVILMGDFNCVIGNACWDSIKSSMNNTRYSAASIVSEENQNLYTYNAFGDTSKDRNKVDHIWVSKSITVDSYVTLTSAVRNYGGYTTNGETFLSDHYPIIAHIS
;
A
#
# COMPACT_ATOMS: atom_id res chain seq x y z
N MET A 1 30.95 29.18 28.12
CA MET A 1 32.38 28.96 28.47
C MET A 1 33.21 28.94 27.18
N LYS A 2 34.55 29.09 27.27
CA LYS A 2 35.61 28.61 26.34
C LYS A 2 35.28 28.42 24.84
N SER A 3 35.54 29.48 24.05
CA SER A 3 36.61 29.56 23.01
C SER A 3 37.02 28.35 22.11
N ARG A 4 37.28 28.69 20.82
CA ARG A 4 38.06 28.02 19.73
C ARG A 4 37.26 27.06 18.82
N ILE A 5 37.32 27.05 17.47
CA ILE A 5 38.19 27.58 16.36
C ILE A 5 39.20 26.56 15.75
N LEU A 6 39.39 26.67 14.41
CA LEU A 6 40.35 25.98 13.48
C LEU A 6 39.83 24.62 12.93
N ILE A 7 40.06 24.18 11.67
CA ILE A 7 41.19 24.19 10.69
C ILE A 7 40.63 24.35 9.24
N ILE A 8 41.10 25.24 8.32
CA ILE A 8 42.35 25.29 7.49
C ILE A 8 42.37 24.22 6.34
N PRO A 9 42.92 24.42 5.10
CA PRO A 9 43.82 25.48 4.52
C PRO A 9 43.22 26.26 3.31
N CYS A 10 43.81 27.27 2.62
CA CYS A 10 45.12 27.98 2.56
C CYS A 10 46.13 27.66 1.40
N LEU A 11 46.88 28.71 0.98
CA LEU A 11 48.04 28.85 0.03
C LEU A 11 47.73 29.19 -1.45
N LEU A 12 48.44 30.04 -2.23
CA LEU A 12 49.50 31.11 -2.20
C LEU A 12 49.81 31.44 -3.72
N ALA A 13 50.55 32.44 -4.26
CA ALA A 13 51.31 33.64 -3.80
C ALA A 13 51.67 34.65 -4.96
N GLY A 14 52.06 35.89 -4.61
CA GLY A 14 52.73 36.94 -5.46
C GLY A 14 52.66 38.34 -4.77
N MET A 15 53.56 39.35 -4.82
CA MET A 15 54.84 39.71 -5.51
C MET A 15 54.74 40.26 -6.95
N LEU A 16 55.40 41.36 -7.39
CA LEU A 16 56.34 42.37 -6.81
C LEU A 16 56.08 43.78 -7.51
N PHE A 17 56.83 44.91 -7.49
CA PHE A 17 58.24 45.26 -7.17
C PHE A 17 58.43 46.71 -6.55
N PHE A 18 59.12 47.68 -7.20
CA PHE A 18 59.49 49.03 -6.67
C PHE A 18 59.79 50.08 -7.77
N ALA A 19 59.54 51.39 -7.54
CA ALA A 19 60.38 52.55 -7.96
C ALA A 19 59.83 53.94 -7.49
N CYS A 20 60.72 54.92 -7.29
CA CYS A 20 60.44 56.35 -7.01
C CYS A 20 60.23 57.17 -8.31
N THR A 21 59.92 58.48 -8.36
CA THR A 21 59.91 59.61 -7.39
C THR A 21 58.54 60.37 -7.44
N GLN A 22 58.25 61.52 -6.80
CA GLN A 22 59.03 62.50 -6.01
C GLN A 22 58.17 63.20 -4.93
N LYS A 23 58.57 64.41 -4.48
CA LYS A 23 57.95 65.24 -3.43
C LYS A 23 58.39 66.70 -3.63
N GLU A 24 57.50 67.69 -3.50
CA GLU A 24 57.83 69.04 -2.97
C GLU A 24 56.61 69.95 -2.72
N GLU A 25 56.79 70.83 -1.72
CA GLU A 25 56.00 72.01 -1.29
C GLU A 25 57.07 73.06 -0.87
N PRO A 26 56.77 74.37 -0.70
CA PRO A 26 55.79 75.25 -1.36
C PRO A 26 56.48 76.59 -1.80
N GLU A 27 55.81 77.75 -1.61
CA GLU A 27 56.30 79.15 -1.74
C GLU A 27 56.47 79.77 -3.17
N PRO A 28 56.37 81.12 -3.35
CA PRO A 28 55.69 81.69 -4.54
C PRO A 28 56.39 82.83 -5.32
N VAL A 29 55.88 83.12 -6.54
CA VAL A 29 55.86 84.45 -7.24
C VAL A 29 57.24 84.98 -7.74
N PRO A 30 57.42 85.53 -8.99
CA PRO A 30 56.57 86.59 -9.58
C PRO A 30 56.39 86.67 -11.13
N SER A 31 55.64 87.70 -11.55
CA SER A 31 55.63 88.41 -12.86
C SER A 31 55.04 87.72 -14.12
N GLY A 32 54.31 88.52 -14.92
CA GLY A 32 53.66 88.13 -16.20
C GLY A 32 54.56 88.27 -17.44
N PRO A 33 54.02 88.41 -18.67
CA PRO A 33 53.02 89.45 -18.99
C PRO A 33 51.84 89.00 -19.89
N GLN A 34 50.91 89.93 -20.15
CA GLN A 34 50.07 90.15 -21.36
C GLN A 34 49.28 88.97 -22.00
N ASP A 35 48.10 89.15 -22.60
CA ASP A 35 47.54 90.38 -23.20
C ASP A 35 45.98 90.38 -23.27
N GLN A 36 45.41 91.51 -23.73
CA GLN A 36 44.03 91.72 -24.23
C GLN A 36 42.86 91.81 -23.21
N GLU A 37 42.48 93.06 -22.93
CA GLU A 37 41.16 93.69 -23.16
C GLU A 37 39.91 92.76 -23.27
N GLU A 38 38.90 92.87 -22.42
CA GLU A 38 37.95 93.99 -22.19
C GLU A 38 36.65 93.87 -23.01
N THR A 39 35.54 93.59 -22.32
CA THR A 39 34.26 94.32 -22.47
C THR A 39 33.29 93.88 -21.36
N ILE A 40 32.66 94.84 -20.68
CA ILE A 40 31.54 94.60 -19.76
C ILE A 40 30.26 95.06 -20.46
N GLU A 41 29.41 94.10 -20.82
CA GLU A 41 28.05 94.32 -21.33
C GLU A 41 27.00 93.81 -20.30
N PRO A 42 25.74 94.30 -20.33
CA PRO A 42 24.93 94.39 -19.11
C PRO A 42 23.87 93.30 -18.92
N GLY A 43 23.47 93.10 -17.65
CA GLY A 43 22.11 92.71 -17.28
C GLY A 43 21.85 91.23 -17.03
N ASN A 44 22.04 90.80 -15.77
CA ASN A 44 21.64 89.46 -15.29
C ASN A 44 20.17 89.13 -15.61
N SER A 45 19.92 87.90 -16.06
CA SER A 45 18.58 87.29 -16.02
C SER A 45 17.97 87.38 -14.61
N GLY A 46 16.68 87.72 -14.57
CA GLY A 46 15.92 87.93 -13.34
C GLY A 46 15.17 86.69 -12.91
N GLU A 47 15.86 85.73 -12.30
CA GLU A 47 15.20 84.64 -11.57
C GLU A 47 14.93 85.05 -10.12
N TYR A 48 13.79 84.61 -9.59
CA TYR A 48 13.28 84.85 -8.23
C TYR A 48 12.96 83.49 -7.60
N SER A 49 13.33 83.30 -6.33
CA SER A 49 13.10 82.09 -5.57
C SER A 49 12.17 82.36 -4.40
N TYR A 50 11.14 81.53 -4.21
CA TYR A 50 10.17 81.65 -3.12
C TYR A 50 10.05 80.31 -2.39
N THR A 51 10.50 80.25 -1.14
CA THR A 51 10.48 79.02 -0.33
C THR A 51 9.34 79.06 0.67
N PHE A 52 8.44 78.09 0.63
CA PHE A 52 7.26 77.98 1.50
C PHE A 52 7.41 76.77 2.44
N ILE A 53 7.10 76.94 3.73
CA ILE A 53 6.93 75.77 4.63
C ILE A 53 5.68 75.02 4.22
N LEU A 54 5.78 73.71 4.01
CA LEU A 54 4.62 72.85 3.84
C LEU A 54 4.15 72.34 5.21
N LYS A 55 2.88 72.60 5.55
CA LYS A 55 2.24 72.00 6.72
C LYS A 55 1.00 71.22 6.30
N ASN A 56 0.70 70.15 7.02
CA ASN A 56 -0.60 69.48 6.98
C ASN A 56 -1.45 69.98 8.16
N GLU A 57 -2.76 69.77 8.11
CA GLU A 57 -3.71 70.29 9.08
C GLU A 57 -3.55 69.71 10.50
N GLY A 58 -3.93 70.51 11.49
CA GLY A 58 -3.47 70.36 12.87
C GLY A 58 -4.28 69.46 13.81
N ASP A 59 -5.41 68.88 13.40
CA ASP A 59 -6.22 68.03 14.30
C ASP A 59 -5.52 66.68 14.57
N GLU A 60 -5.39 66.31 15.84
CA GLU A 60 -4.54 65.20 16.27
C GLU A 60 -5.02 63.84 15.79
N GLY A 61 -6.32 63.70 15.49
CA GLY A 61 -6.91 62.50 14.89
C GLY A 61 -6.71 62.36 13.38
N THR A 62 -6.26 63.40 12.68
CA THR A 62 -6.06 63.43 11.21
C THR A 62 -4.61 63.65 10.78
N LYS A 63 -3.71 63.95 11.73
CA LYS A 63 -2.26 64.15 11.51
C LYS A 63 -1.67 63.11 10.57
N SER A 64 -1.54 63.50 9.32
CA SER A 64 -0.82 62.73 8.32
C SER A 64 0.58 63.35 8.23
N THR A 65 1.49 62.88 9.09
CA THR A 65 2.86 63.40 9.15
C THR A 65 3.59 63.15 7.84
N PHE A 66 4.41 64.09 7.41
CA PHE A 66 5.39 63.81 6.38
C PHE A 66 6.40 62.81 6.98
N GLU A 67 6.34 61.57 6.48
CA GLU A 67 6.92 60.32 7.02
C GLU A 67 6.12 59.58 8.12
N ASN A 68 6.24 58.24 8.06
CA ASN A 68 5.83 57.23 9.04
C ASN A 68 4.35 57.18 9.48
N ASN A 69 3.51 56.96 8.46
CA ASN A 69 2.14 56.42 8.46
C ASN A 69 1.01 57.47 8.43
N TYR A 70 1.01 58.50 7.60
CA TYR A 70 1.54 58.70 6.23
C TYR A 70 1.48 60.22 5.96
N VAL A 71 1.99 60.86 4.91
CA VAL A 71 2.51 60.46 3.60
C VAL A 71 4.04 60.26 3.67
N LYS A 72 4.74 60.18 2.54
CA LYS A 72 6.19 60.35 2.39
C LYS A 72 6.42 61.08 1.07
N TRP A 73 7.28 62.09 1.05
CA TRP A 73 7.87 62.62 -0.18
C TRP A 73 9.24 61.97 -0.39
N THR A 74 9.60 61.61 -1.61
CA THR A 74 11.00 61.33 -1.98
C THR A 74 11.68 62.55 -2.58
N THR A 75 13.00 62.66 -2.45
CA THR A 75 13.77 63.75 -3.04
C THR A 75 13.66 63.67 -4.57
N GLY A 76 12.92 64.60 -5.17
CA GLY A 76 12.51 64.56 -6.58
C GLY A 76 11.01 64.35 -6.83
N ASP A 77 10.19 64.20 -5.79
CA ASP A 77 8.72 64.22 -5.92
C ASP A 77 8.23 65.59 -6.39
N GLN A 78 7.29 65.58 -7.34
CA GLN A 78 6.85 66.80 -8.02
C GLN A 78 5.51 67.30 -7.45
N ILE A 79 5.54 68.47 -6.83
CA ILE A 79 4.37 69.32 -6.57
C ILE A 79 4.27 70.32 -7.72
N ALA A 80 3.06 70.69 -8.11
CA ALA A 80 2.84 71.78 -9.05
C ALA A 80 2.09 72.94 -8.39
N ALA A 81 2.47 74.16 -8.76
CA ALA A 81 1.91 75.39 -8.22
C ALA A 81 1.66 76.43 -9.32
N PHE A 82 0.75 77.37 -9.08
CA PHE A 82 0.52 78.54 -9.93
C PHE A 82 0.04 79.74 -9.10
N ALA A 83 0.25 80.96 -9.61
CA ALA A 83 -0.34 82.17 -9.04
C ALA A 83 -1.52 82.67 -9.91
N SER A 84 -2.56 83.25 -9.30
CA SER A 84 -3.76 83.67 -10.05
C SER A 84 -3.58 84.94 -10.90
N THR A 85 -2.39 85.56 -10.87
CA THR A 85 -2.15 86.96 -11.30
C THR A 85 -1.60 87.11 -12.72
N SER A 86 -2.04 86.22 -13.62
CA SER A 86 -1.95 86.34 -15.10
C SER A 86 -0.56 86.38 -15.73
N LYS A 87 0.54 86.21 -14.95
CA LYS A 87 1.91 86.33 -15.46
C LYS A 87 2.84 85.23 -14.93
N ASN A 88 3.08 84.28 -15.82
CA ASN A 88 4.05 83.18 -15.78
C ASN A 88 3.61 81.89 -15.07
N LYS A 89 4.03 80.80 -15.73
CA LYS A 89 4.19 79.46 -15.20
C LYS A 89 5.55 79.38 -14.51
N TYR A 90 5.61 78.82 -13.32
CA TYR A 90 6.87 78.53 -12.64
C TYR A 90 7.66 77.47 -13.41
N THR A 91 8.96 77.71 -13.58
CA THR A 91 9.81 76.88 -14.45
C THR A 91 10.42 75.69 -13.74
N ASP A 92 10.52 75.76 -12.40
CA ASP A 92 11.06 74.70 -11.56
C ASP A 92 10.42 74.78 -10.15
N VAL A 93 10.17 73.61 -9.56
CA VAL A 93 9.58 73.44 -8.22
C VAL A 93 10.30 72.31 -7.51
N GLU A 94 11.02 72.64 -6.44
CA GLU A 94 11.90 71.73 -5.71
C GLU A 94 11.37 71.49 -4.29
N ILE A 95 11.44 70.24 -3.81
CA ILE A 95 10.92 69.81 -2.50
C ILE A 95 12.06 69.23 -1.67
N ASP A 96 12.39 69.90 -0.57
CA ASP A 96 13.47 69.54 0.35
C ASP A 96 12.97 69.45 1.80
N ASP A 97 13.51 68.49 2.56
CA ASP A 97 13.45 68.50 4.03
C ASP A 97 14.66 69.27 4.56
N VAL A 98 14.41 70.47 5.08
CA VAL A 98 15.43 71.35 5.64
C VAL A 98 15.21 71.47 7.14
N SER A 99 16.10 70.85 7.90
CA SER A 99 16.11 70.88 9.37
C SER A 99 14.82 70.35 10.05
N GLY A 100 14.08 69.44 9.40
CA GLY A 100 12.85 68.86 9.95
C GLY A 100 11.57 69.61 9.57
N ASN A 101 11.67 70.58 8.65
CA ASN A 101 10.51 71.16 7.96
C ASN A 101 10.58 70.76 6.48
N VAL A 102 9.48 70.23 5.94
CA VAL A 102 9.34 70.07 4.49
C VAL A 102 9.08 71.44 3.88
N THR A 103 9.89 71.80 2.89
CA THR A 103 9.84 73.09 2.19
C THR A 103 9.63 72.89 0.69
N MET A 104 8.91 73.83 0.07
CA MET A 104 8.75 73.90 -1.38
C MET A 104 9.37 75.20 -1.89
N THR A 105 10.36 75.07 -2.76
CA THR A 105 11.03 76.20 -3.42
C THR A 105 10.51 76.35 -4.84
N ILE A 106 9.92 77.50 -5.14
CA ILE A 106 9.36 77.86 -6.45
C ILE A 106 10.29 78.85 -7.15
N ARG A 107 10.74 78.52 -8.38
CA ARG A 107 11.56 79.41 -9.22
C ARG A 107 10.73 80.08 -10.31
N SER A 108 10.88 81.41 -10.42
CA SER A 108 10.12 82.27 -11.35
C SER A 108 11.01 83.25 -12.09
N THR A 109 10.71 83.52 -13.36
CA THR A 109 11.33 84.60 -14.17
C THR A 109 10.63 85.95 -14.06
N VAL A 110 9.56 86.05 -13.25
CA VAL A 110 8.79 87.28 -12.97
C VAL A 110 8.55 87.42 -11.46
N ALA A 111 8.66 88.65 -10.96
CA ALA A 111 8.37 88.98 -9.57
C ALA A 111 6.87 88.89 -9.28
N LEU A 112 6.51 88.24 -8.17
CA LEU A 112 5.14 88.18 -7.67
C LEU A 112 4.82 89.46 -6.88
N SER A 113 3.55 89.87 -6.87
CA SER A 113 3.09 91.10 -6.22
C SER A 113 2.32 90.82 -4.93
N ALA A 114 2.14 91.85 -4.09
CA ALA A 114 1.29 91.75 -2.91
C ALA A 114 -0.20 91.65 -3.35
N GLY A 115 -0.93 90.70 -2.77
CA GLY A 115 -2.28 90.31 -3.21
C GLY A 115 -2.30 89.17 -4.24
N ASP A 116 -1.15 88.64 -4.65
CA ASP A 116 -1.09 87.45 -5.51
C ASP A 116 -1.41 86.19 -4.68
N MET A 117 -2.38 85.38 -5.14
CA MET A 117 -2.75 84.10 -4.51
C MET A 117 -1.95 82.95 -5.12
N VAL A 118 -1.21 82.20 -4.31
CA VAL A 118 -0.49 80.98 -4.70
C VAL A 118 -1.32 79.73 -4.37
N TYR A 119 -1.54 78.89 -5.38
CA TYR A 119 -2.19 77.58 -5.28
C TYR A 119 -1.15 76.48 -5.53
N ALA A 120 -1.26 75.35 -4.84
CA ALA A 120 -0.39 74.19 -5.04
C ALA A 120 -1.16 72.87 -4.91
N TYR A 121 -0.70 71.83 -5.62
CA TYR A 121 -1.32 70.50 -5.63
C TYR A 121 -0.32 69.37 -5.87
N ALA A 122 -0.68 68.18 -5.42
CA ALA A 122 0.11 66.97 -5.59
C ALA A 122 -0.81 65.73 -5.76
N PRO A 123 -0.32 64.63 -6.37
CA PRO A 123 0.92 64.56 -7.15
C PRO A 123 0.80 65.39 -8.44
N TYR A 124 1.92 65.93 -8.92
CA TYR A 124 1.97 66.51 -10.27
C TYR A 124 1.75 65.42 -11.34
N ASN A 125 1.06 65.80 -12.42
CA ASN A 125 0.85 64.97 -13.59
C ASN A 125 1.18 65.80 -14.84
N LYS A 126 1.99 65.24 -15.75
CA LYS A 126 2.40 65.89 -17.01
C LYS A 126 1.22 66.29 -17.92
N VAL A 127 0.03 65.72 -17.72
CA VAL A 127 -1.19 66.13 -18.43
C VAL A 127 -1.72 67.48 -17.93
N ASN A 128 -1.51 67.83 -16.65
CA ASN A 128 -1.92 69.10 -16.04
C ASN A 128 -0.88 70.22 -16.23
N ASN A 129 0.03 70.10 -17.21
CA ASN A 129 1.21 70.94 -17.39
C ASN A 129 0.94 72.24 -18.19
N GLU A 130 -0.33 72.62 -18.36
CA GLU A 130 -0.76 73.81 -19.11
C GLU A 130 -0.72 75.08 -18.24
N ALA A 131 -0.67 76.25 -18.87
CA ALA A 131 -0.27 77.49 -18.20
C ALA A 131 -1.37 78.16 -17.32
N GLU A 132 -2.59 77.63 -17.33
CA GLU A 132 -3.77 78.23 -16.69
C GLU A 132 -4.58 77.19 -15.87
N ALA A 133 -3.90 76.18 -15.28
CA ALA A 133 -4.49 74.99 -14.66
C ALA A 133 -5.26 75.23 -13.33
N THR A 134 -6.30 76.07 -13.39
CA THR A 134 -7.28 76.31 -12.33
C THR A 134 -8.09 75.06 -12.00
N ALA A 135 -8.40 74.25 -13.02
CA ALA A 135 -8.92 72.89 -12.88
C ALA A 135 -7.84 71.86 -13.26
N ILE A 136 -7.65 70.85 -12.41
CA ILE A 136 -6.64 69.80 -12.53
C ILE A 136 -7.28 68.42 -12.54
N THR A 137 -6.70 67.44 -13.23
CA THR A 137 -7.13 66.05 -13.12
C THR A 137 -6.22 65.30 -12.14
N LEU A 138 -6.81 64.78 -11.07
CA LEU A 138 -6.15 63.96 -10.05
C LEU A 138 -6.73 62.54 -10.06
N GLU A 139 -6.08 61.62 -9.35
CA GLU A 139 -6.48 60.21 -9.30
C GLU A 139 -6.39 59.66 -7.87
N ILE A 140 -7.35 58.82 -7.50
CA ILE A 140 -7.17 57.84 -6.42
C ILE A 140 -7.03 56.49 -7.12
N PRO A 141 -5.81 55.92 -7.23
CA PRO A 141 -5.58 54.77 -8.11
C PRO A 141 -6.27 53.53 -7.56
N ARG A 142 -6.93 52.77 -8.46
CA ARG A 142 -7.56 51.48 -8.13
C ARG A 142 -6.55 50.45 -7.61
N ASN A 143 -5.36 50.42 -8.19
CA ASN A 143 -4.30 49.49 -7.80
C ASN A 143 -3.27 50.22 -6.93
N GLN A 144 -3.03 49.68 -5.74
CA GLN A 144 -2.17 50.24 -4.70
C GLN A 144 -1.19 49.15 -4.20
N VAL A 145 -0.20 49.52 -3.39
CA VAL A 145 0.88 48.63 -2.92
C VAL A 145 0.92 48.65 -1.39
N SER A 146 1.29 47.54 -0.74
CA SER A 146 1.43 47.47 0.70
C SER A 146 2.70 48.19 1.20
N GLY A 147 2.69 48.61 2.47
CA GLY A 147 3.78 49.38 3.09
C GLY A 147 3.69 50.90 2.87
N THR A 148 3.23 51.36 1.72
CA THR A 148 2.91 52.77 1.45
C THR A 148 1.52 52.92 0.86
N ALA A 149 0.66 53.70 1.52
CA ALA A 149 -0.58 54.15 0.87
C ALA A 149 -0.21 54.89 -0.43
N ALA A 150 -0.95 54.65 -1.52
CA ALA A 150 -0.67 55.27 -2.81
C ALA A 150 -0.67 56.80 -2.71
N ALA A 151 0.14 57.47 -3.55
CA ALA A 151 0.36 58.92 -3.51
C ALA A 151 -0.97 59.67 -3.41
N MET A 152 -1.19 60.32 -2.26
CA MET A 152 -2.50 60.88 -1.97
C MET A 152 -2.70 62.17 -2.77
N PRO A 153 -3.84 62.33 -3.46
CA PRO A 153 -4.18 63.60 -4.05
C PRO A 153 -4.38 64.63 -2.92
N MET A 154 -3.63 65.73 -2.99
CA MET A 154 -3.56 66.79 -2.00
C MET A 154 -3.65 68.14 -2.70
N ALA A 155 -4.32 69.11 -2.06
CA ALA A 155 -4.36 70.50 -2.51
C ALA A 155 -4.03 71.42 -1.33
N ALA A 156 -3.35 72.53 -1.60
CA ALA A 156 -3.11 73.56 -0.61
C ALA A 156 -4.30 74.53 -0.49
N LEU A 157 -4.57 74.96 0.74
CA LEU A 157 -5.31 76.20 0.98
C LEU A 157 -4.51 77.36 0.35
N PRO A 158 -5.13 78.26 -0.42
CA PRO A 158 -4.39 79.27 -1.18
C PRO A 158 -3.79 80.33 -0.27
N PHE A 159 -2.53 80.70 -0.54
CA PHE A 159 -1.78 81.66 0.27
C PHE A 159 -1.68 83.03 -0.44
N GLU A 160 -2.06 84.11 0.25
CA GLU A 160 -1.93 85.48 -0.25
C GLU A 160 -0.55 86.07 0.09
N LEU A 161 0.15 86.62 -0.91
CA LEU A 161 1.42 87.33 -0.66
C LEU A 161 1.17 88.69 0.01
N THR A 162 1.66 88.85 1.25
CA THR A 162 1.41 90.03 2.09
C THR A 162 2.37 91.21 1.84
N GLY A 163 3.31 91.10 0.89
CA GLY A 163 4.30 92.15 0.60
C GLY A 163 5.28 91.77 -0.53
N PRO A 164 6.03 92.74 -1.08
CA PRO A 164 7.04 92.48 -2.09
C PRO A 164 8.25 91.74 -1.50
N VAL A 165 8.79 90.77 -2.23
CA VAL A 165 9.99 90.00 -1.86
C VAL A 165 11.16 90.47 -2.72
N ASP A 166 12.29 90.79 -2.09
CA ASP A 166 13.46 91.36 -2.76
C ASP A 166 14.36 90.27 -3.40
N LYS A 167 15.04 90.60 -4.50
CA LYS A 167 15.80 89.64 -5.33
C LYS A 167 17.02 88.99 -4.63
N TYR A 168 17.37 89.42 -3.41
CA TYR A 168 18.67 89.15 -2.78
C TYR A 168 18.61 88.58 -1.36
N THR A 169 17.46 88.05 -0.93
CA THR A 169 17.33 87.32 0.34
C THR A 169 16.62 85.99 0.13
N ASP A 170 17.25 84.88 0.57
CA ASP A 170 16.56 83.60 0.75
C ASP A 170 15.51 83.78 1.86
N THR A 171 14.26 84.00 1.45
CA THR A 171 13.19 84.46 2.33
C THR A 171 12.11 83.39 2.43
N GLU A 172 11.87 82.89 3.64
CA GLU A 172 10.83 81.91 3.92
C GLU A 172 9.45 82.58 3.90
N VAL A 173 8.67 82.32 2.85
CA VAL A 173 7.40 82.99 2.55
C VAL A 173 6.23 82.26 3.24
N GLY A 174 6.22 82.30 4.57
CA GLY A 174 5.07 81.86 5.36
C GLY A 174 4.83 80.33 5.33
N THR A 175 3.61 79.91 5.00
CA THR A 175 3.21 78.49 5.09
C THR A 175 2.08 78.18 4.12
N LEU A 176 2.24 77.14 3.32
CA LEU A 176 1.17 76.51 2.55
C LEU A 176 0.61 75.32 3.32
N GLN A 177 -0.67 75.38 3.65
CA GLN A 177 -1.39 74.36 4.40
C GLN A 177 -2.05 73.39 3.42
N PHE A 178 -1.51 72.18 3.31
CA PHE A 178 -2.01 71.14 2.43
C PHE A 178 -3.06 70.27 3.13
N MET A 179 -4.11 69.92 2.38
CA MET A 179 -5.19 69.04 2.79
C MET A 179 -5.24 67.77 1.94
N ASN A 180 -5.39 66.62 2.60
CA ASN A 180 -5.65 65.33 1.94
C ASN A 180 -7.04 65.31 1.31
N LEU A 181 -7.11 65.09 -0.01
CA LEU A 181 -8.40 65.01 -0.71
C LEU A 181 -9.11 63.67 -0.49
N GLY A 182 -8.37 62.58 -0.22
CA GLY A 182 -8.92 61.25 0.07
C GLY A 182 -9.19 60.98 1.56
N SER A 183 -9.67 59.77 1.86
CA SER A 183 -9.74 59.15 3.19
C SER A 183 -8.95 57.84 3.17
N VAL A 184 -8.42 57.42 4.32
CA VAL A 184 -7.53 56.26 4.41
C VAL A 184 -8.12 55.16 5.29
N ILE A 185 -8.28 53.97 4.73
CA ILE A 185 -8.66 52.78 5.49
C ILE A 185 -7.37 52.12 6.01
N LYS A 186 -7.23 52.01 7.32
CA LYS A 186 -6.15 51.25 7.97
C LYS A 186 -6.68 49.86 8.33
N LEU A 187 -6.35 48.89 7.49
CA LEU A 187 -6.77 47.50 7.63
C LEU A 187 -5.79 46.78 8.57
N ASN A 188 -6.32 46.05 9.55
CA ASN A 188 -5.57 45.22 10.48
C ASN A 188 -6.07 43.78 10.36
N ILE A 189 -5.30 42.90 9.71
CA ILE A 189 -5.74 41.58 9.24
C ILE A 189 -5.10 40.47 10.08
N TYR A 190 -5.91 39.67 10.76
CA TYR A 190 -5.44 38.65 11.70
C TYR A 190 -6.42 37.48 11.80
N LYS A 191 -6.08 36.45 12.57
CA LYS A 191 -7.01 35.42 13.06
C LYS A 191 -6.98 35.39 14.58
N SER A 192 -8.14 35.32 15.24
CA SER A 192 -8.21 35.04 16.69
C SER A 192 -8.29 33.54 17.02
N SER A 193 -8.63 32.69 16.04
CA SER A 193 -8.63 31.22 16.17
C SER A 193 -8.41 30.53 14.82
N GLY A 194 -7.83 29.32 14.85
CA GLY A 194 -7.47 28.53 13.67
C GLY A 194 -5.95 28.36 13.51
N PHE A 195 -5.51 27.25 12.92
CA PHE A 195 -4.11 26.80 13.02
C PHE A 195 -3.11 27.43 12.03
N ALA A 196 -3.59 28.04 10.94
CA ALA A 196 -2.73 28.68 9.95
C ALA A 196 -2.53 30.18 10.22
N ALA A 197 -1.62 30.51 11.13
CA ALA A 197 -1.01 31.85 11.23
C ALA A 197 0.30 31.86 10.41
N GLY A 198 0.54 32.90 9.61
CA GLY A 198 1.67 32.94 8.67
C GLY A 198 1.31 32.77 7.18
N GLU A 199 0.03 32.59 6.84
CA GLU A 199 -0.43 32.58 5.44
C GLU A 199 0.00 33.87 4.72
N LYS A 200 0.58 33.77 3.52
CA LYS A 200 1.06 34.93 2.76
C LYS A 200 -0.13 35.66 2.13
N ILE A 201 -0.22 36.98 2.30
CA ILE A 201 -1.29 37.80 1.72
C ILE A 201 -0.81 38.33 0.37
N GLU A 202 -1.48 37.93 -0.71
CA GLU A 202 -1.14 38.35 -2.08
C GLU A 202 -1.72 39.73 -2.42
N ASN A 203 -2.98 39.96 -2.04
CA ASN A 203 -3.67 41.23 -2.20
C ASN A 203 -4.88 41.34 -1.27
N VAL A 204 -5.32 42.58 -1.04
CA VAL A 204 -6.55 42.92 -0.32
C VAL A 204 -7.40 43.83 -1.20
N THR A 205 -8.56 43.35 -1.60
CA THR A 205 -9.52 44.09 -2.43
C THR A 205 -10.69 44.57 -1.56
N PHE A 206 -11.06 45.86 -1.68
CA PHE A 206 -12.32 46.39 -1.19
C PHE A 206 -13.24 46.66 -2.39
N GLN A 207 -14.39 45.98 -2.42
CA GLN A 207 -15.42 46.13 -3.44
C GLN A 207 -16.55 46.98 -2.86
N ALA A 208 -16.59 48.27 -3.19
CA ALA A 208 -17.58 49.20 -2.66
C ALA A 208 -18.89 49.15 -3.46
N GLY A 209 -20.02 49.39 -2.78
CA GLY A 209 -21.35 49.46 -3.41
C GLY A 209 -21.59 50.70 -4.28
N ALA A 210 -20.59 51.59 -4.40
CA ALA A 210 -20.58 52.78 -5.25
C ALA A 210 -19.12 53.19 -5.52
N ALA A 211 -18.88 53.99 -6.56
CA ALA A 211 -17.53 54.37 -6.97
C ALA A 211 -16.76 55.09 -5.84
N CYS A 212 -15.52 54.69 -5.63
CA CYS A 212 -14.63 55.18 -4.57
C CYS A 212 -13.18 55.43 -5.04
N ALA A 213 -12.85 55.14 -6.30
CA ALA A 213 -11.54 55.34 -6.90
C ALA A 213 -11.62 55.71 -8.41
N GLY A 214 -10.47 56.01 -9.00
CA GLY A 214 -10.33 56.50 -10.38
C GLY A 214 -9.97 57.98 -10.45
N SER A 215 -9.93 58.51 -11.67
CA SER A 215 -9.59 59.92 -11.95
C SER A 215 -10.78 60.86 -11.73
N PHE A 216 -10.51 62.10 -11.33
CA PHE A 216 -11.51 63.16 -11.14
C PHE A 216 -10.89 64.53 -11.44
N THR A 217 -11.72 65.48 -11.89
CA THR A 217 -11.31 66.88 -12.05
C THR A 217 -11.60 67.65 -10.76
N TYR A 218 -10.63 68.46 -10.30
CA TYR A 218 -10.72 69.27 -9.09
C TYR A 218 -10.41 70.74 -9.41
N ASN A 219 -11.22 71.67 -8.91
CA ASN A 219 -11.02 73.11 -9.12
C ASN A 219 -10.30 73.74 -7.93
N LEU A 220 -9.05 74.16 -8.14
CA LEU A 220 -8.20 74.76 -7.11
C LEU A 220 -8.64 76.17 -6.73
N THR A 221 -9.21 76.96 -7.66
CA THR A 221 -9.67 78.33 -7.35
C THR A 221 -10.99 78.38 -6.58
N SER A 222 -11.60 77.22 -6.31
CA SER A 222 -12.72 77.08 -5.38
C SER A 222 -12.33 76.49 -4.02
N VAL A 223 -11.03 76.37 -3.73
CA VAL A 223 -10.54 76.14 -2.36
C VAL A 223 -10.42 77.48 -1.65
N ASP A 224 -10.94 77.56 -0.43
CA ASP A 224 -10.81 78.71 0.46
C ASP A 224 -10.37 78.25 1.87
N ALA A 225 -10.08 79.19 2.78
CA ALA A 225 -9.50 78.89 4.09
C ALA A 225 -10.43 78.10 5.04
N ASP A 226 -11.74 78.08 4.80
CA ASP A 226 -12.74 77.41 5.63
C ASP A 226 -13.39 76.19 4.92
N ASN A 227 -13.22 76.05 3.60
CA ASN A 227 -14.01 75.12 2.79
C ASN A 227 -13.26 74.50 1.59
N MET A 228 -13.48 73.19 1.43
CA MET A 228 -12.90 72.36 0.36
C MET A 228 -14.02 71.80 -0.54
N PRO A 229 -14.07 72.15 -1.83
CA PRO A 229 -15.14 71.76 -2.75
C PRO A 229 -15.23 70.23 -2.87
N ALA A 230 -16.42 69.67 -3.07
CA ALA A 230 -16.61 68.22 -3.16
C ALA A 230 -15.86 67.60 -4.36
N ILE A 231 -15.34 66.37 -4.23
CA ILE A 231 -14.95 65.57 -5.40
C ILE A 231 -16.20 64.90 -5.96
N SER A 232 -16.33 64.90 -7.28
CA SER A 232 -17.29 64.11 -8.04
C SER A 232 -16.64 63.63 -9.35
N GLY A 233 -17.10 62.49 -9.89
CA GLY A 233 -16.70 62.02 -11.22
C GLY A 233 -15.78 60.79 -11.27
N TYR A 234 -15.34 60.29 -10.11
CA TYR A 234 -14.65 59.00 -10.02
C TYR A 234 -15.56 57.82 -10.43
N THR A 235 -14.98 56.75 -10.99
CA THR A 235 -15.72 55.68 -11.70
C THR A 235 -15.50 54.26 -11.20
N GLU A 236 -14.42 53.98 -10.46
CA GLU A 236 -14.06 52.63 -10.03
C GLU A 236 -14.72 52.30 -8.68
N ASN A 237 -15.44 51.18 -8.61
CA ASN A 237 -16.05 50.66 -7.37
C ASN A 237 -15.04 49.90 -6.49
N ASP A 238 -13.96 49.38 -7.07
CA ASP A 238 -12.99 48.52 -6.37
C ASP A 238 -11.69 49.28 -6.08
N VAL A 239 -11.04 48.95 -4.96
CA VAL A 239 -9.64 49.27 -4.68
C VAL A 239 -8.88 48.02 -4.26
N VAL A 240 -7.72 47.77 -4.86
CA VAL A 240 -6.87 46.58 -4.66
C VAL A 240 -5.52 47.02 -4.11
N VAL A 241 -5.13 46.52 -2.92
CA VAL A 241 -3.80 46.73 -2.36
C VAL A 241 -2.99 45.44 -2.49
N SER A 242 -1.90 45.47 -3.27
CA SER A 242 -1.03 44.32 -3.51
C SER A 242 -0.02 44.10 -2.37
N GLY A 243 0.19 42.84 -1.98
CA GLY A 243 1.12 42.42 -0.91
C GLY A 243 2.58 42.28 -1.36
N ASN A 244 2.87 42.48 -2.64
CA ASN A 244 4.17 42.25 -3.28
C ASN A 244 5.21 43.35 -2.99
N GLY A 245 5.51 43.57 -1.71
CA GLY A 245 6.71 44.30 -1.26
C GLY A 245 7.97 43.41 -1.33
N ALA A 246 9.11 43.96 -0.91
CA ALA A 246 10.39 43.24 -0.87
C ALA A 246 10.47 42.12 0.20
N SER A 247 9.37 41.81 0.89
CA SER A 247 9.21 40.68 1.81
C SER A 247 7.72 40.33 1.90
N PRO A 248 7.34 39.05 1.94
CA PRO A 248 5.94 38.64 1.94
C PRO A 248 5.26 39.01 3.26
N VAL A 249 4.16 39.76 3.19
CA VAL A 249 3.31 40.07 4.34
C VAL A 249 2.46 38.84 4.68
N THR A 250 2.38 38.49 5.95
CA THR A 250 1.68 37.27 6.42
C THR A 250 0.56 37.58 7.41
N VAL A 251 -0.50 36.76 7.43
CA VAL A 251 -1.66 36.93 8.31
C VAL A 251 -1.25 36.83 9.79
N GLY A 252 -1.60 37.85 10.57
CA GLY A 252 -1.25 37.95 11.99
C GLY A 252 -1.95 36.95 12.90
N ASN A 253 -1.26 36.52 13.96
CA ASN A 253 -1.73 35.48 14.90
C ASN A 253 -2.68 35.99 16.01
N SER A 254 -2.96 37.30 16.01
CA SER A 254 -3.77 38.00 17.02
C SER A 254 -4.07 39.41 16.51
N LYS A 255 -5.04 40.08 17.14
CA LYS A 255 -5.40 41.46 16.81
C LYS A 255 -4.24 42.44 17.02
N GLU A 256 -3.42 42.14 18.03
CA GLU A 256 -2.27 42.91 18.48
C GLU A 256 -1.07 42.76 17.52
N ASN A 257 -0.92 41.59 16.88
CA ASN A 257 0.12 41.29 15.90
C ASN A 257 -0.43 41.18 14.46
N GLY A 258 -1.48 41.96 14.14
CA GLY A 258 -2.16 41.90 12.84
C GLY A 258 -1.34 42.47 11.68
N ALA A 259 -1.60 41.97 10.47
CA ALA A 259 -1.00 42.46 9.24
C ALA A 259 -1.64 43.79 8.83
N VAL A 260 -0.82 44.85 8.78
CA VAL A 260 -1.31 46.22 8.52
C VAL A 260 -1.23 46.54 7.03
N PHE A 261 -2.37 46.87 6.43
CA PHE A 261 -2.48 47.42 5.07
C PHE A 261 -3.12 48.81 5.12
N TYR A 262 -2.72 49.68 4.19
CA TYR A 262 -3.31 51.01 4.01
C TYR A 262 -3.94 51.11 2.62
N MET A 263 -5.12 51.72 2.54
CA MET A 263 -5.90 51.86 1.31
C MET A 263 -6.48 53.27 1.23
N VAL A 264 -6.30 53.94 0.10
CA VAL A 264 -6.89 55.27 -0.17
C VAL A 264 -8.20 55.12 -0.92
N VAL A 265 -9.24 55.80 -0.43
CA VAL A 265 -10.56 55.91 -1.07
C VAL A 265 -11.00 57.38 -1.16
N ALA A 266 -11.91 57.69 -2.09
CA ALA A 266 -12.54 59.00 -2.18
C ALA A 266 -13.40 59.32 -0.93
N PRO A 267 -13.69 60.59 -0.64
CA PRO A 267 -14.67 60.94 0.40
C PRO A 267 -16.09 60.53 -0.03
N GLY A 268 -16.81 59.85 0.85
CA GLY A 268 -18.13 59.30 0.52
C GLY A 268 -18.70 58.44 1.65
N THR A 269 -19.80 57.74 1.37
CA THR A 269 -20.36 56.74 2.28
C THR A 269 -20.51 55.41 1.57
N TYR A 270 -19.76 54.39 2.02
CA TYR A 270 -19.62 53.11 1.33
C TYR A 270 -19.93 51.94 2.26
N GLY A 271 -20.83 51.07 1.82
CA GLY A 271 -20.84 49.65 2.20
C GLY A 271 -20.08 48.84 1.15
N GLY A 272 -19.76 47.58 1.43
CA GLY A 272 -18.99 46.75 0.50
C GLY A 272 -18.42 45.49 1.12
N THR A 273 -17.64 44.77 0.33
CA THR A 273 -17.00 43.49 0.69
C THR A 273 -15.48 43.64 0.64
N TYR A 274 -14.79 43.09 1.64
CA TYR A 274 -13.34 42.94 1.63
C TYR A 274 -12.99 41.50 1.25
N VAL A 275 -12.13 41.32 0.25
CA VAL A 275 -11.59 40.03 -0.18
C VAL A 275 -10.09 40.03 0.06
N ILE A 276 -9.61 39.12 0.90
CA ILE A 276 -8.19 38.95 1.24
C ILE A 276 -7.73 37.67 0.54
N ARG A 277 -6.93 37.81 -0.54
CA ARG A 277 -6.30 36.65 -1.18
C ARG A 277 -5.07 36.23 -0.42
N THR A 278 -4.99 34.95 -0.10
CA THR A 278 -3.82 34.34 0.55
C THR A 278 -3.31 33.16 -0.25
N SER A 279 -2.10 32.68 0.08
CA SER A 279 -1.52 31.45 -0.46
C SER A 279 -2.35 30.17 -0.23
N THR A 280 -3.43 30.21 0.57
CA THR A 280 -4.35 29.07 0.80
C THR A 280 -5.72 29.25 0.15
N GLY A 281 -6.09 30.48 -0.21
CA GLY A 281 -7.44 30.82 -0.64
C GLY A 281 -7.89 32.25 -0.33
N ASP A 282 -9.11 32.57 -0.74
CA ASP A 282 -9.74 33.88 -0.59
C ASP A 282 -10.61 33.93 0.67
N TYR A 283 -10.38 34.92 1.54
CA TYR A 283 -11.26 35.23 2.67
C TYR A 283 -12.15 36.42 2.34
N THR A 284 -13.46 36.22 2.42
CA THR A 284 -14.50 37.21 2.08
C THR A 284 -15.21 37.71 3.34
N TYR A 285 -15.12 39.02 3.58
CA TYR A 285 -15.71 39.70 4.74
C TYR A 285 -16.65 40.84 4.30
N VAL A 286 -17.94 40.71 4.60
CA VAL A 286 -18.97 41.69 4.20
C VAL A 286 -19.12 42.77 5.27
N SER A 287 -19.01 44.05 4.92
CA SER A 287 -19.27 45.15 5.86
C SER A 287 -20.77 45.31 6.08
N GLY A 288 -21.28 44.78 7.19
CA GLY A 288 -22.71 44.78 7.56
C GLY A 288 -23.37 46.15 7.75
N SER A 289 -22.63 47.26 7.58
CA SER A 289 -23.19 48.60 7.44
C SER A 289 -22.30 49.47 6.54
N SER A 290 -22.90 50.43 5.83
CA SER A 290 -22.15 51.50 5.17
C SER A 290 -21.44 52.39 6.19
N ARG A 291 -20.27 52.92 5.83
CA ARG A 291 -19.44 53.78 6.67
C ARG A 291 -19.13 55.11 5.96
N GLU A 292 -19.07 56.19 6.72
CA GLU A 292 -18.72 57.53 6.23
C GLU A 292 -17.19 57.74 6.26
N TYR A 293 -16.63 58.07 5.10
CA TYR A 293 -15.21 58.32 4.86
C TYR A 293 -15.03 59.80 4.52
N LYS A 294 -14.30 60.56 5.36
CA LYS A 294 -14.09 62.01 5.19
C LYS A 294 -12.67 62.32 4.76
N ARG A 295 -12.50 63.45 4.05
CA ARG A 295 -11.18 64.05 3.76
C ARG A 295 -10.29 64.03 4.99
N ALA A 296 -9.01 63.73 4.79
CA ALA A 296 -7.98 63.65 5.83
C ALA A 296 -8.23 62.67 7.01
N THR A 297 -9.31 61.87 7.01
CA THR A 297 -9.58 60.94 8.12
C THR A 297 -9.03 59.53 7.87
N ILE A 298 -8.37 58.99 8.90
CA ILE A 298 -8.04 57.56 9.02
C ILE A 298 -9.25 56.81 9.57
N LYS A 299 -9.61 55.70 8.95
CA LYS A 299 -10.64 54.75 9.41
C LYS A 299 -9.99 53.40 9.71
N PRO A 300 -9.69 53.08 10.99
CA PRO A 300 -9.18 51.77 11.34
C PRO A 300 -10.27 50.70 11.19
N LEU A 301 -9.92 49.56 10.59
CA LEU A 301 -10.78 48.40 10.43
C LEU A 301 -10.01 47.14 10.82
N ASN A 302 -10.55 46.40 11.80
CA ASN A 302 -10.04 45.11 12.21
C ASN A 302 -10.77 44.03 11.41
N LEU A 303 -10.03 43.18 10.71
CA LEU A 303 -10.52 42.06 9.91
C LEU A 303 -10.01 40.76 10.52
N ASP A 304 -10.88 40.10 11.29
CA ASP A 304 -10.60 38.80 11.89
C ASP A 304 -11.03 37.68 10.94
N LEU A 305 -10.07 37.10 10.23
CA LEU A 305 -10.30 36.09 9.20
C LEU A 305 -10.85 34.77 9.75
N SER A 306 -10.87 34.57 11.08
CA SER A 306 -11.62 33.47 11.72
C SER A 306 -13.14 33.60 11.53
N SER A 307 -13.64 34.81 11.24
CA SER A 307 -15.05 35.13 11.03
C SER A 307 -15.45 35.36 9.57
N ALA A 308 -14.51 35.20 8.64
CA ALA A 308 -14.73 35.44 7.21
C ALA A 308 -15.14 34.16 6.46
N ASN A 309 -15.96 34.31 5.42
CA ASN A 309 -16.29 33.21 4.51
C ASN A 309 -15.05 32.90 3.65
N TRP A 310 -14.48 31.70 3.75
CA TRP A 310 -13.29 31.31 3.00
C TRP A 310 -13.62 30.37 1.84
N THR A 311 -12.98 30.59 0.70
CA THR A 311 -13.01 29.70 -0.46
C THR A 311 -11.59 29.31 -0.86
N PRO A 312 -11.27 28.01 -0.99
CA PRO A 312 -9.94 27.55 -1.39
C PRO A 312 -9.59 27.99 -2.80
N VAL A 313 -8.30 28.19 -3.07
CA VAL A 313 -7.76 28.26 -4.43
C VAL A 313 -7.25 26.86 -4.79
N MET A 314 -7.99 26.16 -5.67
CA MET A 314 -7.54 24.89 -6.25
C MET A 314 -6.27 25.13 -7.08
N GLY A 315 -5.21 24.37 -6.81
CA GLY A 315 -3.92 24.52 -7.49
C GLY A 315 -3.04 25.64 -6.93
N GLY A 316 -2.66 25.53 -5.66
CA GLY A 316 -1.46 26.21 -5.14
C GLY A 316 -0.19 25.75 -5.88
N TYR A 317 0.90 26.52 -5.79
CA TYR A 317 2.07 26.38 -6.68
C TYR A 317 2.80 25.02 -6.70
N ASP A 318 2.49 24.08 -5.81
CA ASP A 318 3.12 22.75 -5.69
C ASP A 318 2.16 21.56 -5.50
N ASN A 319 0.84 21.79 -5.48
CA ASN A 319 -0.19 20.78 -5.15
C ASN A 319 0.06 19.99 -3.83
N SER A 320 0.65 20.63 -2.83
CA SER A 320 0.74 20.06 -1.48
C SER A 320 -0.61 20.08 -0.74
N ILE A 321 -0.75 19.19 0.24
CA ILE A 321 -1.84 19.14 1.22
C ILE A 321 -1.17 19.00 2.59
N ASP A 322 -1.06 20.10 3.34
CA ASP A 322 -0.35 20.14 4.63
C ASP A 322 -1.29 20.06 5.84
N SER A 323 -2.60 20.22 5.63
CA SER A 323 -3.56 20.37 6.72
C SER A 323 -4.92 19.70 6.48
N PRO A 324 -5.63 19.29 7.55
CA PRO A 324 -6.98 18.71 7.50
C PRO A 324 -8.00 19.54 6.69
N ARG A 325 -7.85 20.86 6.73
CA ARG A 325 -8.68 21.82 5.99
C ARG A 325 -8.46 21.73 4.48
N GLU A 326 -7.21 21.55 4.06
CA GLU A 326 -6.85 21.44 2.65
C GLU A 326 -7.27 20.09 2.08
N LEU A 327 -7.17 19.00 2.86
CA LEU A 327 -7.75 17.71 2.46
C LEU A 327 -9.26 17.82 2.26
N ALA A 328 -9.99 18.41 3.22
CA ALA A 328 -11.43 18.63 3.08
C ALA A 328 -11.80 19.52 1.88
N ALA A 329 -10.97 20.51 1.54
CA ALA A 329 -11.14 21.38 0.38
C ALA A 329 -10.85 20.67 -0.95
N PHE A 330 -9.76 19.89 -1.02
CA PHE A 330 -9.38 19.06 -2.18
C PHE A 330 -10.49 18.07 -2.52
N LEU A 331 -10.98 17.32 -1.53
CA LEU A 331 -12.06 16.35 -1.71
C LEU A 331 -13.35 17.05 -2.15
N ALA A 332 -13.70 18.21 -1.59
CA ALA A 332 -14.88 18.97 -2.01
C ALA A 332 -14.76 19.61 -3.41
N GLY A 333 -13.54 19.79 -3.93
CA GLY A 333 -13.27 20.50 -5.20
C GLY A 333 -12.90 19.61 -6.39
N THR A 334 -12.40 18.40 -6.16
CA THR A 334 -11.88 17.53 -7.23
C THR A 334 -12.95 16.67 -7.93
N SER A 335 -12.63 16.25 -9.17
CA SER A 335 -13.52 15.52 -10.08
C SER A 335 -12.76 14.57 -11.00
N SER A 336 -13.45 13.71 -11.73
CA SER A 336 -12.83 12.78 -12.69
C SER A 336 -12.11 13.44 -13.87
N SER A 337 -12.28 14.76 -14.07
CA SER A 337 -11.46 15.55 -15.01
C SER A 337 -10.16 16.12 -14.42
N ASP A 338 -9.98 16.03 -13.10
CA ASP A 338 -8.72 16.41 -12.44
C ASP A 338 -7.67 15.31 -12.65
N THR A 339 -6.57 15.67 -13.29
CA THR A 339 -5.42 14.80 -13.58
C THR A 339 -4.15 15.25 -12.84
N GLY A 340 -4.28 16.14 -11.85
CA GLY A 340 -3.16 16.66 -11.07
C GLY A 340 -2.47 15.61 -10.21
N THR A 341 -1.17 15.77 -9.99
CA THR A 341 -0.46 15.08 -8.90
C THR A 341 -0.55 15.93 -7.63
N TYR A 342 -1.02 15.33 -6.55
CA TYR A 342 -1.18 15.94 -5.23
C TYR A 342 -0.37 15.15 -4.19
N ASN A 343 0.23 15.86 -3.23
CA ASN A 343 1.12 15.28 -2.24
C ASN A 343 0.66 15.67 -0.83
N ILE A 344 0.37 14.68 0.02
CA ILE A 344 0.28 14.94 1.47
C ILE A 344 1.70 15.15 2.01
N THR A 345 1.88 16.14 2.87
CA THR A 345 3.19 16.59 3.37
C THR A 345 3.29 16.65 4.90
N ALA A 346 2.21 16.26 5.61
CA ALA A 346 2.14 16.13 7.06
C ALA A 346 1.05 15.10 7.45
N ASP A 347 1.10 14.59 8.67
CA ASP A 347 0.01 13.74 9.21
C ASP A 347 -1.23 14.59 9.50
N LEU A 348 -2.41 14.10 9.11
CA LEU A 348 -3.64 14.90 9.05
C LEU A 348 -4.68 14.43 10.10
N ASP A 349 -4.78 15.16 11.21
CA ASP A 349 -5.82 14.94 12.23
C ASP A 349 -7.14 15.62 11.84
N MET A 350 -8.13 14.85 11.40
CA MET A 350 -9.44 15.35 10.96
C MET A 350 -10.38 15.72 12.11
N THR A 351 -9.92 15.76 13.37
CA THR A 351 -10.73 16.13 14.53
C THR A 351 -11.43 17.50 14.33
N GLY A 352 -12.76 17.48 14.28
CA GLY A 352 -13.59 18.68 14.08
C GLY A 352 -13.81 19.08 12.62
N TYR A 353 -13.26 18.32 11.65
CA TYR A 353 -13.48 18.52 10.22
C TYR A 353 -14.42 17.45 9.66
N THR A 354 -15.34 17.86 8.77
CA THR A 354 -16.21 16.96 8.01
C THR A 354 -15.74 16.87 6.57
N ILE A 355 -15.55 15.66 6.05
CA ILE A 355 -15.27 15.45 4.62
C ILE A 355 -16.56 15.48 3.79
N THR A 356 -16.44 15.93 2.55
CA THR A 356 -17.38 15.63 1.46
C THR A 356 -16.67 14.66 0.52
N SER A 357 -17.34 13.60 0.07
CA SER A 357 -16.77 12.69 -0.93
C SER A 357 -16.50 13.44 -2.23
N ALA A 358 -15.30 13.30 -2.77
CA ALA A 358 -14.96 13.80 -4.10
C ALA A 358 -15.89 13.22 -5.16
N SER A 359 -16.28 14.04 -6.14
CA SER A 359 -17.18 13.62 -7.22
C SER A 359 -16.55 12.62 -8.19
N GLY A 360 -15.23 12.58 -8.22
CA GLY A 360 -14.38 11.67 -8.98
C GLY A 360 -12.92 12.08 -8.80
N PHE A 361 -11.95 11.27 -9.23
CA PHE A 361 -10.54 11.67 -9.29
C PHE A 361 -9.76 10.88 -10.35
N GLY A 362 -9.13 11.59 -11.29
CA GLY A 362 -8.33 11.02 -12.38
C GLY A 362 -6.82 11.24 -12.26
N GLY A 363 -6.36 11.85 -11.16
CA GLY A 363 -4.98 12.28 -10.96
C GLY A 363 -4.11 11.28 -10.19
N THR A 364 -3.16 11.79 -9.42
CA THR A 364 -2.31 10.99 -8.52
C THR A 364 -2.35 11.59 -7.12
N LEU A 365 -2.75 10.82 -6.11
CA LEU A 365 -2.62 11.21 -4.70
C LEU A 365 -1.51 10.38 -4.05
N ASN A 366 -0.40 11.04 -3.72
CA ASN A 366 0.70 10.42 -3.00
C ASN A 366 0.64 10.86 -1.53
N GLY A 367 0.48 9.91 -0.62
CA GLY A 367 0.46 10.15 0.81
C GLY A 367 1.84 10.40 1.42
N ASN A 368 2.95 10.07 0.72
CA ASN A 368 4.33 10.15 1.24
C ASN A 368 4.52 9.45 2.61
N ASP A 369 3.83 8.31 2.81
CA ASP A 369 3.77 7.53 4.05
C ASP A 369 3.12 8.26 5.24
N HIS A 370 2.47 9.41 5.02
CA HIS A 370 1.70 10.12 6.04
C HIS A 370 0.37 9.45 6.38
N VAL A 371 -0.10 9.76 7.59
CA VAL A 371 -1.27 9.16 8.22
C VAL A 371 -2.42 10.17 8.29
N ILE A 372 -3.61 9.77 7.82
CA ILE A 372 -4.86 10.50 8.06
C ILE A 372 -5.58 9.86 9.25
N SER A 373 -5.99 10.68 10.21
CA SER A 373 -6.56 10.26 11.49
C SER A 373 -7.93 10.92 11.77
N ASN A 374 -8.71 10.35 12.68
CA ASN A 374 -9.98 10.87 13.21
C ASN A 374 -11.08 11.21 12.19
N ILE A 375 -11.08 10.63 10.99
CA ILE A 375 -12.23 10.73 10.08
C ILE A 375 -13.43 10.02 10.72
N THR A 376 -14.57 10.71 10.85
CA THR A 376 -15.87 10.09 11.10
C THR A 376 -16.82 10.49 9.97
N SER A 377 -17.26 9.53 9.14
CA SER A 377 -17.98 9.84 7.89
C SER A 377 -19.01 8.79 7.50
N SER A 378 -20.08 9.21 6.80
CA SER A 378 -21.02 8.29 6.12
C SER A 378 -20.77 8.19 4.59
N VAL A 379 -19.70 8.83 4.10
CA VAL A 379 -19.28 8.88 2.70
C VAL A 379 -17.79 8.51 2.57
N PRO A 380 -17.34 7.92 1.44
CA PRO A 380 -15.92 7.63 1.20
C PRO A 380 -15.11 8.92 1.02
N LEU A 381 -13.78 8.82 0.87
CA LEU A 381 -12.98 9.94 0.37
C LEU A 381 -13.37 10.28 -1.09
N PHE A 382 -13.54 9.27 -1.95
CA PHE A 382 -13.87 9.44 -3.37
C PHE A 382 -15.12 8.65 -3.78
N ALA A 383 -16.00 9.26 -4.58
CA ALA A 383 -17.13 8.55 -5.16
C ALA A 383 -16.66 7.62 -6.30
N GLU A 384 -15.74 8.10 -7.13
CA GLU A 384 -15.09 7.35 -8.21
C GLU A 384 -13.60 7.70 -8.27
N ILE A 385 -12.72 6.71 -8.48
CA ILE A 385 -11.31 6.91 -8.84
C ILE A 385 -11.04 6.26 -10.19
N SER A 386 -10.39 6.98 -11.10
CA SER A 386 -9.72 6.42 -12.28
C SER A 386 -8.22 6.77 -12.32
N GLY A 387 -7.73 7.48 -11.30
CA GLY A 387 -6.33 7.87 -11.11
C GLY A 387 -5.52 6.86 -10.30
N SER A 388 -4.48 7.33 -9.61
CA SER A 388 -3.65 6.51 -8.74
C SER A 388 -3.57 7.06 -7.31
N VAL A 389 -3.38 6.15 -6.34
CA VAL A 389 -3.19 6.48 -4.93
C VAL A 389 -2.02 5.66 -4.38
N SER A 390 -1.09 6.28 -3.67
CA SER A 390 0.11 5.60 -3.16
C SER A 390 0.55 6.08 -1.78
N ASN A 391 1.22 5.20 -1.02
CA ASN A 391 1.87 5.49 0.26
C ASN A 391 0.96 6.24 1.24
N LEU A 392 -0.27 5.75 1.42
CA LEU A 392 -1.33 6.43 2.17
C LEU A 392 -1.89 5.52 3.27
N THR A 393 -1.93 6.02 4.50
CA THR A 393 -2.53 5.28 5.63
C THR A 393 -3.74 6.02 6.19
N LEU A 394 -4.89 5.33 6.23
CA LEU A 394 -6.04 5.72 7.06
C LEU A 394 -5.94 4.95 8.37
N ASP A 395 -5.83 5.66 9.50
CA ASP A 395 -5.50 5.06 10.78
C ASP A 395 -6.69 4.39 11.51
N GLY A 396 -6.42 3.74 12.65
CA GLY A 396 -7.43 3.04 13.45
C GLY A 396 -8.36 3.95 14.26
N THR A 397 -8.14 5.27 14.28
CA THR A 397 -9.10 6.25 14.82
C THR A 397 -10.15 6.68 13.80
N CYS A 398 -9.97 6.32 12.52
CA CYS A 398 -10.96 6.57 11.47
C CYS A 398 -12.12 5.55 11.50
N ALA A 399 -13.34 6.03 11.26
CA ALA A 399 -14.55 5.22 11.24
C ALA A 399 -15.56 5.69 10.18
N PHE A 400 -16.08 4.74 9.42
CA PHE A 400 -17.07 4.97 8.37
C PHE A 400 -18.38 4.25 8.68
N THR A 401 -19.50 4.99 8.64
CA THR A 401 -20.86 4.46 8.86
C THR A 401 -21.75 4.75 7.65
N PRO A 402 -21.58 4.02 6.54
CA PRO A 402 -22.45 4.16 5.37
C PRO A 402 -23.91 3.85 5.69
N ALA A 403 -24.83 4.54 5.01
CA ALA A 403 -26.26 4.28 5.11
C ALA A 403 -26.62 2.90 4.56
N GLN A 404 -27.68 2.27 5.10
CA GLN A 404 -28.18 0.97 4.65
C GLN A 404 -28.62 0.91 3.16
N THR A 405 -28.64 2.06 2.46
CA THR A 405 -29.05 2.19 1.05
C THR A 405 -27.89 2.38 0.06
N VAL A 406 -26.61 2.28 0.50
CA VAL A 406 -25.47 2.31 -0.44
C VAL A 406 -25.53 1.15 -1.43
N THR A 407 -24.80 1.28 -2.54
CA THR A 407 -24.58 0.21 -3.55
C THR A 407 -23.11 -0.20 -3.60
N GLU A 408 -22.19 0.75 -3.46
CA GLU A 408 -20.75 0.52 -3.39
C GLU A 408 -20.16 1.36 -2.25
N PHE A 409 -19.22 0.80 -1.47
CA PHE A 409 -18.48 1.56 -0.46
C PHE A 409 -17.10 0.96 -0.13
N GLY A 410 -16.12 1.84 0.08
CA GLY A 410 -14.85 1.56 0.73
C GLY A 410 -14.26 2.85 1.30
N ALA A 411 -13.35 2.78 2.27
CA ALA A 411 -12.86 3.97 2.97
C ALA A 411 -12.16 4.95 2.02
N LEU A 412 -11.41 4.42 1.04
CA LEU A 412 -10.81 5.21 -0.03
C LEU A 412 -11.88 5.57 -1.08
N ALA A 413 -12.54 4.60 -1.70
CA ALA A 413 -13.56 4.89 -2.70
C ALA A 413 -14.76 3.94 -2.73
N ALA A 414 -15.91 4.46 -3.13
CA ALA A 414 -17.05 3.63 -3.52
C ALA A 414 -16.75 2.89 -4.83
N LEU A 415 -16.40 3.63 -5.89
CA LEU A 415 -16.14 3.10 -7.23
C LEU A 415 -14.68 3.30 -7.65
N ASP A 416 -14.14 2.31 -8.35
CA ASP A 416 -12.84 2.30 -9.01
C ASP A 416 -13.04 1.93 -10.48
N ASN A 417 -12.47 2.74 -11.36
CA ASN A 417 -12.65 2.71 -12.80
C ASN A 417 -11.30 2.68 -13.52
N GLY A 418 -10.39 1.81 -13.08
CA GLY A 418 -9.10 1.57 -13.74
C GLY A 418 -7.88 2.03 -12.94
N GLY A 419 -8.02 2.25 -11.63
CA GLY A 419 -6.99 2.88 -10.82
C GLY A 419 -5.77 1.99 -10.53
N THR A 420 -4.76 2.62 -9.94
CA THR A 420 -3.55 1.94 -9.45
C THR A 420 -3.29 2.34 -8.00
N TYR A 421 -3.17 1.34 -7.13
CA TYR A 421 -3.09 1.47 -5.68
C TYR A 421 -1.82 0.76 -5.20
N THR A 422 -0.88 1.50 -4.59
CA THR A 422 0.42 0.97 -4.16
C THR A 422 0.73 1.39 -2.72
N ASN A 423 0.94 0.44 -1.80
CA ASN A 423 1.15 0.73 -0.37
C ASN A 423 0.04 1.65 0.20
N VAL A 424 -1.22 1.24 0.00
CA VAL A 424 -2.40 1.93 0.56
C VAL A 424 -2.97 1.07 1.69
N ASN A 425 -3.11 1.66 2.88
CA ASN A 425 -3.32 0.95 4.12
C ASN A 425 -4.58 1.46 4.83
N ASN A 426 -5.58 0.60 5.05
CA ASN A 426 -6.78 0.94 5.80
C ASN A 426 -6.83 0.27 7.17
N ALA A 427 -6.66 1.03 8.24
CA ALA A 427 -7.02 0.63 9.61
C ALA A 427 -8.41 1.14 10.02
N ALA A 428 -9.07 1.97 9.21
CA ALA A 428 -10.38 2.53 9.51
C ALA A 428 -11.47 1.46 9.55
N SER A 429 -12.34 1.51 10.55
CA SER A 429 -13.51 0.63 10.61
C SER A 429 -14.60 1.05 9.62
N ILE A 430 -15.31 0.10 9.02
CA ILE A 430 -16.49 0.36 8.18
C ILE A 430 -17.65 -0.49 8.66
N THR A 431 -18.75 0.15 9.08
CA THR A 431 -19.92 -0.54 9.64
C THR A 431 -21.22 -0.06 8.99
N ILE A 432 -21.91 -0.95 8.28
CA ILE A 432 -23.31 -0.77 7.88
C ILE A 432 -24.18 -1.39 8.97
N THR A 433 -25.01 -0.58 9.62
CA THR A 433 -26.07 -1.06 10.53
C THR A 433 -27.42 -0.94 9.83
N ALA A 434 -28.16 -2.04 9.74
CA ALA A 434 -29.49 -2.07 9.12
C ALA A 434 -30.57 -2.56 10.10
N THR A 435 -31.56 -1.70 10.29
CA THR A 435 -32.73 -1.94 11.15
C THR A 435 -34.00 -2.22 10.34
N GLU A 436 -33.95 -2.00 9.02
CA GLU A 436 -35.00 -2.32 8.06
C GLU A 436 -34.43 -3.25 6.98
N ASN A 437 -35.31 -3.81 6.14
CA ASN A 437 -34.86 -4.64 5.03
C ASN A 437 -34.00 -3.82 4.06
N ILE A 438 -32.73 -4.19 3.90
CA ILE A 438 -31.87 -3.61 2.88
C ILE A 438 -32.42 -4.03 1.49
N THR A 439 -32.37 -3.13 0.50
CA THR A 439 -32.98 -3.33 -0.82
C THR A 439 -31.99 -3.39 -1.99
N ASN A 440 -30.76 -2.92 -1.80
CA ASN A 440 -29.80 -2.64 -2.88
C ASN A 440 -28.64 -3.64 -2.85
N ASN A 441 -28.09 -4.02 -4.01
CA ASN A 441 -26.85 -4.81 -4.08
C ASN A 441 -25.68 -4.02 -3.46
N ILE A 442 -24.94 -4.60 -2.51
CA ILE A 442 -23.84 -3.92 -1.80
C ILE A 442 -22.49 -4.58 -2.09
N ALA A 443 -21.58 -3.82 -2.71
CA ALA A 443 -20.16 -4.12 -2.80
C ALA A 443 -19.38 -3.31 -1.75
N LEU A 444 -18.78 -4.00 -0.76
CA LEU A 444 -18.15 -3.39 0.43
C LEU A 444 -16.69 -3.85 0.59
N GLY A 445 -15.74 -2.98 0.28
CA GLY A 445 -14.31 -3.21 0.59
C GLY A 445 -13.85 -2.34 1.76
N GLY A 446 -12.71 -2.68 2.37
CA GLY A 446 -12.02 -1.73 3.27
C GLY A 446 -11.40 -0.56 2.51
N LEU A 447 -10.84 -0.81 1.32
CA LEU A 447 -10.34 0.26 0.44
C LEU A 447 -11.38 0.66 -0.62
N ILE A 448 -11.85 -0.29 -1.43
CA ILE A 448 -12.69 -0.03 -2.61
C ILE A 448 -13.97 -0.86 -2.58
N GLY A 449 -15.13 -0.22 -2.78
CA GLY A 449 -16.41 -0.94 -2.94
C GLY A 449 -16.43 -1.83 -4.18
N ALA A 450 -16.34 -1.20 -5.36
CA ALA A 450 -16.41 -1.86 -6.65
C ALA A 450 -15.30 -1.40 -7.61
N SER A 451 -14.55 -2.33 -8.19
CA SER A 451 -13.60 -2.10 -9.29
C SER A 451 -14.23 -2.56 -10.61
N ASN A 452 -14.82 -1.63 -11.38
CA ASN A 452 -15.76 -1.94 -12.46
C ASN A 452 -15.14 -2.01 -13.87
N ASN A 453 -13.88 -1.59 -14.02
CA ASN A 453 -13.28 -1.30 -15.32
C ASN A 453 -13.03 -2.57 -16.15
N ALA A 454 -13.41 -2.55 -17.42
CA ALA A 454 -13.27 -3.66 -18.35
C ALA A 454 -11.82 -3.98 -18.76
N SER A 455 -10.84 -3.21 -18.30
CA SER A 455 -9.39 -3.44 -18.44
C SER A 455 -8.74 -3.98 -17.16
N GLY A 456 -9.39 -3.83 -15.99
CA GLY A 456 -8.83 -4.13 -14.68
C GLY A 456 -8.21 -2.92 -13.98
N SER A 457 -7.73 -3.15 -12.76
CA SER A 457 -7.10 -2.16 -11.87
C SER A 457 -6.06 -2.86 -11.01
N THR A 458 -5.06 -2.15 -10.49
CA THR A 458 -3.89 -2.78 -9.85
C THR A 458 -3.83 -2.45 -8.37
N PHE A 459 -3.76 -3.49 -7.54
CA PHE A 459 -3.58 -3.39 -6.09
C PHE A 459 -2.25 -4.06 -5.72
N ASP A 460 -1.28 -3.26 -5.29
CA ASP A 460 0.08 -3.70 -4.96
C ASP A 460 0.42 -3.31 -3.51
N HIS A 461 0.83 -4.29 -2.70
CA HIS A 461 1.14 -4.11 -1.27
C HIS A 461 0.05 -3.39 -0.45
N CYS A 462 -1.21 -3.43 -0.89
CA CYS A 462 -2.33 -2.77 -0.22
C CYS A 462 -2.82 -3.60 0.97
N SER A 463 -3.15 -2.95 2.09
CA SER A 463 -3.53 -3.65 3.32
C SER A 463 -4.84 -3.15 3.95
N ASN A 464 -5.50 -4.06 4.68
CA ASN A 464 -6.60 -3.73 5.58
C ASN A 464 -6.38 -4.36 6.97
N SER A 465 -6.46 -3.54 8.01
CA SER A 465 -6.55 -3.94 9.42
C SER A 465 -7.86 -3.47 10.08
N GLY A 466 -8.63 -2.60 9.41
CA GLY A 466 -9.93 -2.13 9.87
C GLY A 466 -11.01 -3.21 9.84
N ALA A 467 -11.92 -3.18 10.81
CA ALA A 467 -13.06 -4.10 10.87
C ALA A 467 -14.13 -3.71 9.83
N ILE A 468 -14.51 -4.67 8.97
CA ILE A 468 -15.51 -4.48 7.90
C ILE A 468 -16.77 -5.27 8.25
N THR A 469 -17.84 -4.56 8.63
CA THR A 469 -19.05 -5.16 9.22
C THR A 469 -20.33 -4.74 8.51
N ILE A 470 -21.19 -5.71 8.23
CA ILE A 470 -22.61 -5.49 7.97
C ILE A 470 -23.38 -6.18 9.11
N ASP A 471 -24.09 -5.38 9.91
CA ASP A 471 -24.98 -5.85 10.98
C ASP A 471 -26.43 -5.55 10.59
N ALA A 472 -27.09 -6.53 9.97
CA ALA A 472 -28.47 -6.46 9.52
C ALA A 472 -29.38 -7.29 10.44
N THR A 473 -30.11 -6.59 11.31
CA THR A 473 -31.11 -7.18 12.20
C THR A 473 -32.42 -7.54 11.49
N ALA A 474 -32.61 -7.03 10.27
CA ALA A 474 -33.75 -7.26 9.39
C ALA A 474 -33.32 -7.96 8.07
N TYR A 475 -34.25 -8.19 7.15
CA TYR A 475 -34.05 -9.13 6.05
C TYR A 475 -33.26 -8.57 4.85
N SER A 476 -32.32 -9.35 4.31
CA SER A 476 -31.58 -9.05 3.07
C SER A 476 -32.17 -9.80 1.87
N HIS A 477 -32.55 -9.09 0.80
CA HIS A 477 -33.21 -9.67 -0.40
C HIS A 477 -32.33 -9.80 -1.65
N TRP A 478 -31.03 -9.47 -1.57
CA TRP A 478 -30.19 -9.04 -2.70
C TRP A 478 -28.74 -9.58 -2.60
N ALA A 479 -27.84 -9.17 -3.51
CA ALA A 479 -26.48 -9.68 -3.61
C ALA A 479 -25.41 -8.90 -2.80
N VAL A 480 -24.83 -9.51 -1.77
CA VAL A 480 -23.65 -8.98 -1.03
C VAL A 480 -22.35 -9.44 -1.69
N ALA A 481 -21.37 -8.54 -1.79
CA ALA A 481 -19.96 -8.87 -2.06
C ALA A 481 -19.04 -8.03 -1.16
N MET A 482 -18.36 -8.64 -0.19
CA MET A 482 -17.55 -7.89 0.79
C MET A 482 -16.20 -8.53 1.13
N ALA A 483 -15.18 -7.70 1.36
CA ALA A 483 -13.87 -8.12 1.86
C ALA A 483 -13.04 -6.97 2.46
N GLY A 484 -11.84 -7.27 2.95
CA GLY A 484 -10.90 -6.29 3.50
C GLY A 484 -10.32 -5.32 2.45
N ILE A 485 -10.01 -5.77 1.23
CA ILE A 485 -9.45 -4.88 0.18
C ILE A 485 -10.54 -4.38 -0.77
N VAL A 486 -11.20 -5.29 -1.51
CA VAL A 486 -12.21 -4.93 -2.53
C VAL A 486 -13.50 -5.74 -2.38
N GLY A 487 -14.66 -5.08 -2.40
CA GLY A 487 -15.96 -5.75 -2.38
C GLY A 487 -16.22 -6.58 -3.65
N TRP A 488 -16.21 -5.93 -4.83
CA TRP A 488 -16.37 -6.57 -6.13
C TRP A 488 -15.39 -6.05 -7.19
N THR A 489 -14.99 -6.89 -8.15
CA THR A 489 -13.97 -6.55 -9.16
C THR A 489 -14.19 -7.23 -10.52
N ARG A 490 -13.72 -6.56 -11.59
CA ARG A 490 -13.46 -7.10 -12.92
C ARG A 490 -11.98 -6.94 -13.27
N LYS A 491 -11.31 -8.01 -13.70
CA LYS A 491 -9.90 -8.05 -14.17
C LYS A 491 -8.80 -7.56 -13.20
N SER A 492 -9.10 -7.06 -12.01
CA SER A 492 -8.06 -6.48 -11.15
C SER A 492 -6.98 -7.50 -10.74
N THR A 493 -5.75 -7.00 -10.63
CA THR A 493 -4.58 -7.73 -10.12
C THR A 493 -4.37 -7.38 -8.66
N PHE A 494 -4.12 -8.40 -7.84
CA PHE A 494 -3.78 -8.26 -6.43
C PHE A 494 -2.41 -8.89 -6.17
N ASP A 495 -1.41 -8.05 -5.89
CA ASP A 495 -0.03 -8.45 -5.58
C ASP A 495 0.30 -8.06 -4.15
N TYR A 496 0.79 -9.02 -3.35
CA TYR A 496 1.19 -8.84 -1.94
C TYR A 496 0.15 -8.15 -1.03
N CYS A 497 -1.12 -8.20 -1.41
CA CYS A 497 -2.20 -7.56 -0.66
C CYS A 497 -2.53 -8.37 0.61
N THR A 498 -2.76 -7.69 1.73
CA THR A 498 -2.94 -8.34 3.04
C THR A 498 -4.19 -7.89 3.79
N ASN A 499 -4.92 -8.83 4.38
CA ASN A 499 -5.99 -8.52 5.32
C ASN A 499 -5.68 -9.07 6.73
N SER A 500 -5.93 -8.24 7.73
CA SER A 500 -5.82 -8.55 9.16
C SER A 500 -7.02 -8.01 9.96
N GLY A 501 -7.90 -7.22 9.34
CA GLY A 501 -9.15 -6.76 9.93
C GLY A 501 -10.27 -7.80 9.79
N PRO A 502 -11.12 -8.00 10.81
CA PRO A 502 -12.21 -8.97 10.73
C PRO A 502 -13.27 -8.53 9.71
N VAL A 503 -13.77 -9.49 8.93
CA VAL A 503 -14.80 -9.26 7.90
C VAL A 503 -16.05 -10.05 8.30
N SER A 504 -17.11 -9.34 8.68
CA SER A 504 -18.29 -9.94 9.32
C SER A 504 -19.61 -9.52 8.67
N LEU A 505 -20.43 -10.52 8.33
CA LEU A 505 -21.79 -10.35 7.82
C LEU A 505 -22.78 -11.06 8.73
N TYR A 506 -23.64 -10.29 9.39
CA TYR A 506 -24.79 -10.75 10.14
C TYR A 506 -26.06 -10.35 9.37
N ALA A 507 -26.85 -11.32 8.91
CA ALA A 507 -28.05 -11.06 8.10
C ALA A 507 -29.09 -12.19 8.21
N GLN A 508 -30.36 -11.86 8.01
CA GLN A 508 -31.48 -12.81 7.97
C GLN A 508 -32.17 -12.80 6.59
N TYR A 509 -32.86 -13.87 6.20
CA TYR A 509 -33.53 -13.95 4.89
C TYR A 509 -35.06 -13.81 5.02
N GLY A 510 -35.67 -12.96 4.19
CA GLY A 510 -37.08 -12.56 4.35
C GLY A 510 -38.05 -13.14 3.32
N ASP A 511 -39.32 -13.25 3.71
CA ASP A 511 -40.42 -13.58 2.81
C ASP A 511 -40.66 -12.45 1.79
N GLY A 512 -40.04 -12.55 0.60
CA GLY A 512 -40.16 -11.57 -0.48
C GLY A 512 -39.99 -12.15 -1.89
N TYR A 513 -41.03 -12.04 -2.72
CA TYR A 513 -40.95 -12.30 -4.16
C TYR A 513 -40.44 -11.07 -4.92
N SER A 514 -39.20 -11.11 -5.43
CA SER A 514 -38.88 -10.50 -6.73
C SER A 514 -37.56 -11.05 -7.30
N HIS A 515 -37.64 -11.84 -8.38
CA HIS A 515 -36.46 -12.11 -9.20
C HIS A 515 -36.10 -10.85 -9.99
N GLN A 516 -35.01 -10.18 -9.63
CA GLN A 516 -34.05 -9.61 -10.58
C GLN A 516 -32.82 -8.99 -9.88
N TRP A 517 -31.71 -8.90 -10.62
CA TRP A 517 -30.46 -8.17 -10.33
C TRP A 517 -29.48 -8.81 -9.32
N SER A 518 -28.57 -9.61 -9.86
CA SER A 518 -27.16 -9.63 -9.45
C SER A 518 -26.47 -8.28 -9.71
N PHE A 519 -25.16 -8.14 -9.44
CA PHE A 519 -24.27 -7.09 -10.00
C PHE A 519 -24.10 -7.18 -11.55
N ILE A 520 -25.05 -7.81 -12.23
CA ILE A 520 -25.07 -8.12 -13.66
C ILE A 520 -26.51 -7.90 -14.11
N SER A 521 -26.70 -7.26 -15.27
CA SER A 521 -27.99 -6.79 -15.77
C SER A 521 -29.06 -7.88 -15.99
N SER A 522 -30.29 -7.42 -16.20
CA SER A 522 -31.54 -8.19 -16.23
C SER A 522 -31.65 -9.30 -17.27
N GLU A 523 -30.71 -9.42 -18.21
CA GLU A 523 -30.81 -10.36 -19.34
C GLU A 523 -30.04 -11.68 -19.15
N THR A 524 -29.18 -11.78 -18.13
CA THR A 524 -28.35 -13.00 -17.96
C THR A 524 -29.09 -14.14 -17.26
N THR A 525 -29.00 -15.33 -17.86
CA THR A 525 -29.53 -16.59 -17.32
C THR A 525 -28.66 -17.20 -16.21
N ASP A 526 -27.76 -16.42 -15.61
CA ASP A 526 -26.90 -16.94 -14.54
C ASP A 526 -27.70 -17.24 -13.26
N THR A 527 -27.31 -18.33 -12.60
CA THR A 527 -28.03 -18.89 -11.44
C THR A 527 -27.31 -18.65 -10.13
N ASP A 528 -26.05 -18.21 -10.16
CA ASP A 528 -25.16 -18.29 -9.00
C ASP A 528 -24.83 -16.91 -8.41
N GLY A 529 -25.69 -16.49 -7.48
CA GLY A 529 -25.47 -15.33 -6.61
C GLY A 529 -26.19 -15.48 -5.27
N ASN A 530 -25.64 -14.83 -4.24
CA ASN A 530 -26.29 -13.72 -3.52
C ASN A 530 -25.51 -13.30 -2.26
N ILE A 531 -24.54 -14.08 -1.76
CA ILE A 531 -23.60 -13.58 -0.75
C ILE A 531 -22.17 -14.05 -1.08
N SER A 532 -21.20 -13.16 -0.94
CA SER A 532 -19.78 -13.46 -1.08
C SER A 532 -18.96 -12.67 -0.05
N VAL A 533 -18.24 -13.36 0.85
CA VAL A 533 -17.48 -12.76 1.96
C VAL A 533 -16.04 -13.29 1.95
N ALA A 534 -15.04 -12.40 2.02
CA ALA A 534 -13.63 -12.83 2.00
C ALA A 534 -12.67 -11.91 2.76
N GLY A 535 -11.39 -12.31 2.86
CA GLY A 535 -10.32 -11.45 3.38
C GLY A 535 -9.83 -10.41 2.37
N ILE A 536 -9.51 -10.80 1.13
CA ILE A 536 -8.96 -9.87 0.11
C ILE A 536 -10.05 -9.34 -0.81
N CYS A 537 -10.80 -10.22 -1.48
CA CYS A 537 -11.76 -9.86 -2.53
C CYS A 537 -13.11 -10.57 -2.34
N GLY A 538 -14.21 -9.81 -2.25
CA GLY A 538 -15.55 -10.41 -2.07
C GLY A 538 -15.96 -11.25 -3.29
N ARG A 539 -16.00 -10.65 -4.48
CA ARG A 539 -16.42 -11.31 -5.73
C ARG A 539 -15.69 -10.74 -6.97
N ALA A 540 -15.02 -11.60 -7.73
CA ALA A 540 -14.38 -11.24 -9.01
C ALA A 540 -15.14 -11.87 -10.19
N LEU A 541 -15.91 -11.08 -10.94
CA LEU A 541 -16.74 -11.60 -12.03
C LEU A 541 -17.09 -10.55 -13.10
N ASP A 542 -17.06 -10.97 -14.36
CA ASP A 542 -17.42 -10.16 -15.52
C ASP A 542 -18.91 -10.14 -15.82
N HIS A 543 -19.36 -9.09 -16.51
CA HIS A 543 -20.73 -8.91 -16.98
C HIS A 543 -21.03 -9.77 -18.23
N GLU A 544 -20.01 -10.03 -19.05
CA GLU A 544 -20.09 -10.90 -20.21
C GLU A 544 -19.47 -12.25 -19.88
N LYS A 545 -20.09 -13.37 -20.33
CA LYS A 545 -19.66 -14.73 -19.97
C LYS A 545 -18.44 -15.21 -20.77
N THR A 546 -17.42 -14.36 -20.90
CA THR A 546 -16.24 -14.62 -21.70
C THR A 546 -15.16 -15.34 -20.89
N THR A 547 -14.47 -16.30 -21.51
CA THR A 547 -13.43 -17.13 -20.86
C THR A 547 -12.11 -16.39 -20.61
N ASP A 548 -12.01 -15.17 -21.14
CA ASP A 548 -10.75 -14.46 -21.39
C ASP A 548 -10.55 -13.30 -20.41
N VAL A 549 -11.45 -13.17 -19.43
CA VAL A 549 -11.56 -12.03 -18.51
C VAL A 549 -11.36 -12.50 -17.07
N LYS A 550 -10.11 -12.47 -16.61
CA LYS A 550 -9.67 -13.09 -15.35
C LYS A 550 -8.88 -12.10 -14.49
N SER A 551 -9.18 -12.05 -13.20
CA SER A 551 -8.35 -11.41 -12.18
C SER A 551 -7.14 -12.28 -11.82
N SER A 552 -6.20 -11.74 -11.07
CA SER A 552 -5.06 -12.48 -10.50
C SER A 552 -4.85 -12.15 -9.02
N TYR A 553 -4.39 -13.13 -8.26
CA TYR A 553 -4.01 -12.97 -6.85
C TYR A 553 -2.66 -13.65 -6.64
N ASN A 554 -1.62 -12.88 -6.33
CA ASN A 554 -0.27 -13.41 -6.16
C ASN A 554 0.26 -12.98 -4.79
N HIS A 555 0.75 -13.93 -3.99
CA HIS A 555 1.34 -13.70 -2.66
C HIS A 555 0.42 -12.95 -1.67
N CYS A 556 -0.89 -12.99 -1.88
CA CYS A 556 -1.86 -12.33 -1.00
C CYS A 556 -2.11 -13.16 0.27
N GLU A 557 -2.20 -12.49 1.43
CA GLU A 557 -2.37 -13.17 2.73
C GLU A 557 -3.56 -12.65 3.54
N ASN A 558 -4.37 -13.56 4.07
CA ASN A 558 -5.36 -13.25 5.09
C ASN A 558 -4.86 -13.73 6.46
N LEU A 559 -4.31 -12.78 7.23
CA LEU A 559 -3.58 -12.99 8.48
C LEU A 559 -4.52 -13.38 9.63
N ALA A 560 -3.97 -13.97 10.70
CA ALA A 560 -4.76 -14.65 11.75
C ALA A 560 -5.87 -13.81 12.42
N ALA A 561 -5.71 -12.48 12.48
CA ALA A 561 -6.71 -11.55 13.01
C ALA A 561 -7.85 -11.22 12.02
N GLY A 562 -7.65 -11.46 10.72
CA GLY A 562 -8.59 -11.22 9.62
C GLY A 562 -9.72 -12.26 9.56
N ALA A 563 -10.33 -12.54 10.71
CA ALA A 563 -11.35 -13.56 10.88
C ALA A 563 -12.59 -13.26 10.01
N ILE A 564 -13.05 -14.27 9.28
CA ILE A 564 -14.17 -14.14 8.35
C ILE A 564 -15.40 -14.80 8.98
N THR A 565 -16.47 -14.02 9.14
CA THR A 565 -17.74 -14.49 9.71
C THR A 565 -18.88 -14.26 8.73
N LEU A 566 -19.50 -15.34 8.27
CA LEU A 566 -20.85 -15.31 7.70
C LEU A 566 -21.81 -15.90 8.74
N ASN A 567 -22.79 -15.12 9.18
CA ASN A 567 -23.89 -15.58 10.02
C ASN A 567 -25.24 -15.27 9.34
N HIS A 568 -25.80 -16.29 8.68
CA HIS A 568 -27.03 -16.20 7.92
C HIS A 568 -28.18 -16.92 8.63
N GLY A 569 -29.06 -16.14 9.28
CA GLY A 569 -30.11 -16.62 10.18
C GLY A 569 -31.46 -16.89 9.51
N HIS A 570 -32.14 -17.91 10.08
CA HIS A 570 -33.57 -18.25 9.99
C HIS A 570 -34.40 -17.54 8.90
N MET A 571 -34.80 -18.29 7.86
CA MET A 571 -35.85 -17.85 6.93
C MET A 571 -37.24 -18.19 7.48
N ASP A 572 -38.28 -17.49 7.03
CA ASP A 572 -39.66 -17.99 7.11
C ASP A 572 -40.05 -18.72 5.81
N ALA A 573 -41.35 -18.89 5.53
CA ALA A 573 -41.86 -20.03 4.78
C ALA A 573 -41.82 -19.92 3.24
N LEU A 574 -40.99 -19.04 2.66
CA LEU A 574 -40.71 -18.77 1.24
C LEU A 574 -41.58 -19.52 0.20
N PRO A 575 -42.51 -18.85 -0.51
CA PRO A 575 -43.21 -19.45 -1.65
C PRO A 575 -42.23 -19.80 -2.81
N LYS A 576 -42.70 -20.56 -3.81
CA LYS A 576 -41.85 -21.23 -4.83
C LYS A 576 -40.96 -20.26 -5.62
N VAL A 577 -39.64 -20.47 -5.61
CA VAL A 577 -38.63 -19.66 -6.33
C VAL A 577 -37.86 -20.50 -7.36
N ASP A 578 -37.77 -20.02 -8.61
CA ASP A 578 -37.16 -20.74 -9.75
C ASP A 578 -35.62 -20.68 -9.86
N LYS A 579 -34.93 -19.93 -8.99
CA LYS A 579 -33.45 -19.76 -8.98
C LYS A 579 -32.85 -20.21 -7.64
N THR A 580 -31.54 -20.48 -7.64
CA THR A 580 -30.80 -21.06 -6.51
C THR A 580 -30.00 -19.96 -5.80
N GLY A 581 -30.12 -19.82 -4.48
CA GLY A 581 -29.27 -18.89 -3.73
C GLY A 581 -27.87 -19.47 -3.47
N CYS A 582 -26.81 -18.68 -3.61
CA CYS A 582 -25.43 -19.11 -3.34
C CYS A 582 -24.71 -18.20 -2.32
N LEU A 583 -24.21 -18.82 -1.25
CA LEU A 583 -23.37 -18.23 -0.22
C LEU A 583 -21.91 -18.68 -0.45
N ASN A 584 -20.99 -17.75 -0.63
CA ASN A 584 -19.57 -18.04 -0.88
C ASN A 584 -18.71 -17.40 0.21
N VAL A 585 -17.78 -18.15 0.81
CA VAL A 585 -16.94 -17.66 1.92
C VAL A 585 -15.49 -18.16 1.77
N ALA A 586 -14.49 -17.27 1.86
CA ALA A 586 -13.10 -17.69 1.74
C ALA A 586 -12.03 -16.75 2.30
N GLY A 587 -10.84 -17.27 2.62
CA GLY A 587 -9.70 -16.47 3.07
C GLY A 587 -9.27 -15.39 2.08
N ILE A 588 -9.11 -15.74 0.79
CA ILE A 588 -8.62 -14.81 -0.24
C ILE A 588 -9.76 -14.25 -1.07
N CYS A 589 -10.51 -15.09 -1.81
CA CYS A 589 -11.61 -14.62 -2.64
C CYS A 589 -12.87 -15.49 -2.54
N GLY A 590 -14.01 -14.87 -2.21
CA GLY A 590 -15.27 -15.58 -1.98
C GLY A 590 -15.75 -16.28 -3.25
N GLN A 591 -15.86 -15.54 -4.35
CA GLN A 591 -16.18 -16.07 -5.69
C GLN A 591 -15.18 -15.52 -6.71
N SER A 592 -14.32 -16.38 -7.25
CA SER A 592 -13.22 -16.02 -8.15
C SER A 592 -13.46 -16.46 -9.60
N ASN A 593 -13.33 -15.52 -10.54
CA ASN A 593 -13.01 -15.79 -11.94
C ASN A 593 -11.50 -15.60 -12.24
N GLY A 594 -10.65 -15.54 -11.22
CA GLY A 594 -9.22 -15.29 -11.32
C GLY A 594 -8.33 -16.44 -10.82
N SER A 595 -7.11 -16.52 -11.37
CA SER A 595 -6.07 -17.46 -10.91
C SER A 595 -5.38 -16.97 -9.64
N MET A 596 -4.85 -17.91 -8.85
CA MET A 596 -4.18 -17.64 -7.58
C MET A 596 -2.81 -18.33 -7.51
N GLU A 597 -1.78 -17.61 -7.07
CA GLU A 597 -0.42 -18.11 -6.87
C GLU A 597 0.07 -17.74 -5.46
N SER A 598 0.66 -18.71 -4.74
CA SER A 598 1.32 -18.50 -3.44
C SER A 598 0.49 -17.79 -2.35
N CYS A 599 -0.85 -17.76 -2.45
CA CYS A 599 -1.70 -17.05 -1.49
C CYS A 599 -1.97 -17.89 -0.23
N VAL A 600 -2.05 -17.24 0.94
CA VAL A 600 -2.16 -17.94 2.24
C VAL A 600 -3.29 -17.41 3.13
N ASN A 601 -4.15 -18.30 3.62
CA ASN A 601 -5.10 -17.98 4.69
C ASN A 601 -4.65 -18.54 6.04
N TYR A 602 -4.35 -17.65 6.99
CA TYR A 602 -4.12 -17.97 8.40
C TYR A 602 -5.37 -17.77 9.26
N ALA A 603 -6.32 -16.94 8.82
CA ALA A 603 -7.47 -16.55 9.62
C ALA A 603 -8.51 -17.68 9.76
N PRO A 604 -9.21 -17.77 10.90
CA PRO A 604 -10.36 -18.65 11.04
C PRO A 604 -11.52 -18.17 10.16
N ILE A 605 -12.19 -19.12 9.51
CA ILE A 605 -13.40 -18.91 8.72
C ILE A 605 -14.57 -19.56 9.45
N THR A 606 -15.62 -18.79 9.73
CA THR A 606 -16.87 -19.26 10.34
C THR A 606 -18.03 -18.98 9.40
N ALA A 607 -18.75 -20.03 8.99
CA ALA A 607 -19.92 -19.92 8.12
C ALA A 607 -21.13 -20.64 8.73
N ILE A 608 -22.11 -19.86 9.17
CA ILE A 608 -23.39 -20.32 9.71
C ILE A 608 -24.47 -19.98 8.68
N ALA A 609 -25.27 -20.97 8.27
CA ALA A 609 -26.40 -20.77 7.35
C ALA A 609 -27.57 -21.70 7.70
N ILE A 610 -28.72 -21.12 8.04
CA ILE A 610 -29.92 -21.84 8.53
C ILE A 610 -31.13 -21.50 7.63
N CYS A 611 -31.59 -22.48 6.85
CA CYS A 611 -32.63 -22.37 5.83
C CYS A 611 -33.68 -23.51 6.00
N PRO A 612 -34.86 -23.24 6.58
CA PRO A 612 -35.73 -24.29 7.13
C PRO A 612 -36.19 -25.39 6.17
N ALA A 613 -36.19 -26.63 6.68
CA ALA A 613 -36.76 -27.79 6.01
C ALA A 613 -38.30 -27.82 6.07
N ASN A 614 -38.97 -26.99 5.26
CA ASN A 614 -40.41 -27.11 5.03
C ASN A 614 -40.75 -28.42 4.30
N ASN A 615 -41.82 -29.10 4.74
CA ASN A 615 -42.22 -30.47 4.35
C ASN A 615 -42.61 -30.70 2.87
N ASP A 616 -42.38 -29.73 1.98
CA ASP A 616 -42.80 -29.76 0.57
C ASP A 616 -41.66 -30.31 -0.31
N TYR A 617 -41.36 -31.60 -0.10
CA TYR A 617 -40.17 -32.37 -0.53
C TYR A 617 -39.75 -32.31 -2.02
N TRP A 618 -40.50 -31.64 -2.90
CA TRP A 618 -40.35 -31.74 -4.36
C TRP A 618 -40.41 -30.41 -5.14
N SER A 619 -40.52 -29.25 -4.49
CA SER A 619 -40.71 -27.98 -5.23
C SER A 619 -40.05 -26.71 -4.66
N ARG A 620 -38.90 -26.82 -3.98
CA ARG A 620 -38.11 -25.67 -3.49
C ARG A 620 -36.63 -25.93 -3.75
N ARG A 621 -35.90 -24.96 -4.30
CA ARG A 621 -34.43 -25.07 -4.53
C ARG A 621 -33.66 -24.77 -3.24
N PRO A 622 -32.49 -25.41 -3.01
CA PRO A 622 -31.68 -25.18 -1.81
C PRO A 622 -30.89 -23.87 -1.85
N CYS A 623 -30.56 -23.37 -0.66
CA CYS A 623 -29.51 -22.36 -0.47
C CYS A 623 -28.16 -23.08 -0.40
N LEU A 624 -27.28 -22.84 -1.37
CA LEU A 624 -25.99 -23.53 -1.49
C LEU A 624 -24.89 -22.76 -0.76
N LEU A 625 -24.18 -23.44 0.14
CA LEU A 625 -23.03 -22.90 0.87
C LEU A 625 -21.72 -23.44 0.28
N LYS A 626 -20.78 -22.54 -0.05
CA LYS A 626 -19.52 -22.84 -0.73
C LYS A 626 -18.37 -22.19 0.06
N VAL A 627 -17.60 -22.98 0.81
CA VAL A 627 -16.59 -22.47 1.76
C VAL A 627 -15.21 -23.05 1.45
N GLY A 628 -14.20 -22.21 1.25
CA GLY A 628 -12.83 -22.64 1.01
C GLY A 628 -11.81 -21.83 1.78
N GLY A 629 -10.72 -22.43 2.26
CA GLY A 629 -9.66 -21.68 2.93
C GLY A 629 -9.07 -20.57 2.05
N VAL A 630 -8.98 -20.79 0.74
CA VAL A 630 -8.44 -19.83 -0.23
C VAL A 630 -9.53 -19.27 -1.14
N ALA A 631 -10.38 -20.13 -1.73
CA ALA A 631 -11.45 -19.74 -2.64
C ALA A 631 -12.80 -20.43 -2.34
N GLY A 632 -13.90 -19.68 -2.26
CA GLY A 632 -15.22 -20.25 -1.93
C GLY A 632 -15.81 -20.96 -3.15
N LEU A 633 -15.80 -20.25 -4.28
CA LEU A 633 -16.18 -20.74 -5.61
C LEU A 633 -15.16 -20.28 -6.66
N THR A 634 -14.72 -21.19 -7.53
CA THR A 634 -13.83 -20.89 -8.66
C THR A 634 -14.49 -21.25 -9.99
N TRP A 635 -14.36 -20.39 -11.01
CA TRP A 635 -14.77 -20.70 -12.38
C TRP A 635 -13.81 -21.66 -13.10
N GLU A 636 -14.12 -22.00 -14.36
CA GLU A 636 -13.40 -22.98 -15.17
C GLU A 636 -12.09 -22.45 -15.78
N GLY A 637 -11.15 -23.37 -16.03
CA GLY A 637 -9.86 -23.02 -16.65
C GLY A 637 -9.02 -22.05 -15.83
N LEU A 638 -9.13 -22.09 -14.50
CA LEU A 638 -8.32 -21.34 -13.55
C LEU A 638 -7.19 -22.20 -12.96
N SER A 639 -6.13 -21.56 -12.49
CA SER A 639 -5.04 -22.20 -11.74
C SER A 639 -5.03 -21.69 -10.31
N ILE A 640 -4.96 -22.61 -9.35
CA ILE A 640 -4.67 -22.30 -7.95
C ILE A 640 -3.42 -23.08 -7.59
N ASN A 641 -2.29 -22.36 -7.51
CA ASN A 641 -0.97 -22.93 -7.38
C ASN A 641 -0.29 -22.44 -6.11
N SER A 642 0.49 -23.30 -5.46
CA SER A 642 1.31 -23.00 -4.26
C SER A 642 0.52 -22.46 -3.05
N CYS A 643 -0.81 -22.40 -3.10
CA CYS A 643 -1.65 -21.75 -2.11
C CYS A 643 -1.82 -22.59 -0.84
N SER A 644 -2.01 -21.95 0.32
CA SER A 644 -2.07 -22.65 1.61
C SER A 644 -3.23 -22.16 2.49
N ASN A 645 -3.90 -23.10 3.16
CA ASN A 645 -4.79 -22.79 4.27
C ASN A 645 -4.23 -23.34 5.58
N ARG A 646 -4.09 -22.46 6.57
CA ARG A 646 -3.68 -22.76 7.95
C ARG A 646 -4.77 -22.41 8.96
N GLY A 647 -5.70 -21.53 8.59
CA GLY A 647 -6.85 -21.16 9.41
C GLY A 647 -7.90 -22.28 9.53
N ALA A 648 -8.55 -22.37 10.69
CA ALA A 648 -9.63 -23.32 10.93
C ALA A 648 -10.90 -22.95 10.12
N ILE A 649 -11.55 -23.94 9.52
CA ILE A 649 -12.79 -23.77 8.76
C ILE A 649 -13.94 -24.40 9.57
N ASN A 650 -14.84 -23.56 10.08
CA ASN A 650 -15.97 -23.96 10.91
C ASN A 650 -17.30 -23.69 10.18
N VAL A 651 -18.09 -24.73 9.95
CA VAL A 651 -19.35 -24.65 9.21
C VAL A 651 -20.51 -25.23 10.02
N ASN A 652 -21.59 -24.47 10.12
CA ASN A 652 -22.88 -24.92 10.64
C ASN A 652 -23.98 -24.67 9.59
N TYR A 653 -24.47 -25.74 8.96
CA TYR A 653 -25.32 -25.65 7.77
C TYR A 653 -26.59 -26.50 7.88
N ASP A 654 -27.74 -25.83 8.02
CA ASP A 654 -29.06 -26.46 8.07
C ASP A 654 -29.95 -25.94 6.93
N GLY A 655 -29.68 -26.40 5.70
CA GLY A 655 -30.47 -26.12 4.49
C GLY A 655 -31.27 -27.31 3.93
N SER A 656 -32.14 -27.04 2.96
CA SER A 656 -33.04 -28.04 2.37
C SER A 656 -32.34 -29.11 1.52
N TRP A 657 -33.06 -30.20 1.22
CA TRP A 657 -32.53 -31.37 0.52
C TRP A 657 -32.70 -31.24 -1.01
N ASP A 658 -31.58 -31.33 -1.74
CA ASP A 658 -31.53 -31.61 -3.19
C ASP A 658 -30.67 -32.87 -3.38
N ASP A 659 -31.14 -33.80 -4.20
CA ASP A 659 -30.48 -35.08 -4.49
C ASP A 659 -29.86 -35.12 -5.90
N THR A 660 -29.95 -34.02 -6.66
CA THR A 660 -29.30 -33.88 -7.96
C THR A 660 -27.80 -33.63 -7.78
N THR A 661 -26.98 -34.52 -8.35
CA THR A 661 -25.53 -34.62 -8.08
C THR A 661 -24.66 -33.46 -8.58
N ARG A 662 -25.25 -32.32 -8.96
CA ARG A 662 -24.55 -31.14 -9.48
C ARG A 662 -24.66 -29.95 -8.52
N ASN A 663 -25.82 -29.78 -7.87
CA ASN A 663 -26.17 -28.60 -7.09
C ASN A 663 -25.95 -28.81 -5.58
N MET A 664 -24.72 -29.13 -5.19
CA MET A 664 -24.36 -29.38 -3.79
C MET A 664 -23.66 -28.17 -3.14
N SER A 665 -23.91 -28.01 -1.83
CA SER A 665 -23.07 -27.25 -0.88
C SER A 665 -21.76 -28.00 -0.64
N ALA A 666 -20.65 -27.26 -0.56
CA ALA A 666 -19.30 -27.84 -0.61
C ALA A 666 -18.30 -27.04 0.24
N VAL A 667 -17.49 -27.76 1.02
CA VAL A 667 -16.47 -27.21 1.92
C VAL A 667 -15.11 -27.82 1.56
N GLY A 668 -14.07 -27.02 1.44
CA GLY A 668 -12.72 -27.57 1.24
C GLY A 668 -11.59 -26.75 1.85
N GLY A 669 -10.46 -27.42 2.12
CA GLY A 669 -9.30 -26.77 2.73
C GLY A 669 -8.73 -25.64 1.86
N ILE A 670 -8.70 -25.81 0.53
CA ILE A 670 -8.31 -24.76 -0.42
C ILE A 670 -9.55 -24.17 -1.10
N ILE A 671 -10.41 -25.03 -1.69
CA ILE A 671 -11.53 -24.61 -2.53
C ILE A 671 -12.85 -25.21 -2.03
N GLY A 672 -13.89 -24.38 -1.85
CA GLY A 672 -15.24 -24.86 -1.58
C GLY A 672 -15.80 -25.62 -2.78
N LYS A 673 -16.01 -24.92 -3.91
CA LYS A 673 -16.52 -25.50 -5.15
C LYS A 673 -15.78 -25.01 -6.40
N GLN A 674 -15.56 -25.91 -7.36
CA GLN A 674 -15.06 -25.63 -8.71
C GLN A 674 -16.21 -25.60 -9.75
N GLY A 675 -15.96 -24.97 -10.91
CA GLY A 675 -16.92 -24.76 -12.00
C GLY A 675 -17.38 -26.03 -12.73
N TYR A 676 -18.25 -25.86 -13.74
CA TYR A 676 -19.13 -26.91 -14.27
C TYR A 676 -18.80 -27.40 -15.69
N GLY A 677 -17.56 -27.77 -15.99
CA GLY A 677 -17.23 -28.20 -17.35
C GLY A 677 -15.91 -28.93 -17.54
N LEU A 678 -15.56 -29.13 -18.81
CA LEU A 678 -14.54 -30.09 -19.24
C LEU A 678 -13.11 -29.59 -18.95
N SER A 679 -12.91 -28.28 -18.81
CA SER A 679 -11.65 -27.66 -18.40
C SER A 679 -11.65 -27.32 -16.91
N ASN A 680 -11.59 -28.37 -16.07
CA ASN A 680 -11.48 -28.23 -14.60
C ASN A 680 -10.36 -27.26 -14.20
N ALA A 681 -10.58 -26.52 -13.10
CA ALA A 681 -9.51 -25.77 -12.47
C ALA A 681 -8.39 -26.72 -12.01
N LYS A 682 -7.14 -26.25 -12.07
CA LYS A 682 -5.95 -27.02 -11.67
C LYS A 682 -5.50 -26.55 -10.30
N VAL A 683 -5.59 -27.42 -9.31
CA VAL A 683 -5.02 -27.19 -7.97
C VAL A 683 -3.64 -27.81 -7.92
N THR A 684 -2.59 -27.01 -7.78
CA THR A 684 -1.21 -27.49 -7.83
C THR A 684 -0.42 -27.07 -6.60
N PHE A 685 0.37 -27.99 -6.05
CA PHE A 685 1.27 -27.78 -4.90
C PHE A 685 0.64 -27.11 -3.66
N SER A 686 -0.69 -27.17 -3.55
CA SER A 686 -1.46 -26.44 -2.54
C SER A 686 -1.68 -27.26 -1.28
N THR A 687 -1.73 -26.62 -0.11
CA THR A 687 -1.64 -27.31 1.19
C THR A 687 -2.70 -26.90 2.20
N ASN A 688 -3.40 -27.87 2.80
CA ASN A 688 -4.26 -27.61 3.95
C ASN A 688 -3.62 -28.13 5.25
N ARG A 689 -3.52 -27.23 6.24
CA ARG A 689 -3.05 -27.44 7.61
C ARG A 689 -4.09 -27.00 8.64
N GLY A 690 -5.14 -26.30 8.21
CA GLY A 690 -6.24 -25.88 9.09
C GLY A 690 -7.29 -26.98 9.26
N PRO A 691 -7.80 -27.23 10.48
CA PRO A 691 -8.86 -28.21 10.70
C PRO A 691 -10.16 -27.80 10.00
N ILE A 692 -10.93 -28.78 9.55
CA ILE A 692 -12.23 -28.58 8.90
C ILE A 692 -13.30 -29.21 9.78
N THR A 693 -14.19 -28.39 10.34
CA THR A 693 -15.32 -28.84 11.16
C THR A 693 -16.64 -28.45 10.48
N VAL A 694 -17.47 -29.45 10.18
CA VAL A 694 -18.76 -29.26 9.51
C VAL A 694 -19.87 -29.92 10.33
N THR A 695 -20.90 -29.17 10.65
CA THR A 695 -22.08 -29.61 11.42
C THR A 695 -23.36 -29.19 10.69
N GLY A 696 -24.43 -29.99 10.76
CA GLY A 696 -25.70 -29.60 10.13
C GLY A 696 -26.69 -30.72 9.80
N ASN A 697 -27.95 -30.37 9.53
CA ASN A 697 -29.02 -31.34 9.22
C ASN A 697 -29.17 -31.68 7.72
N SER A 698 -28.14 -31.41 6.91
CA SER A 698 -28.30 -31.19 5.46
C SER A 698 -27.31 -31.96 4.58
N HIS A 699 -27.44 -31.78 3.26
CA HIS A 699 -26.59 -32.43 2.25
C HIS A 699 -25.34 -31.58 1.94
N ILE A 700 -24.14 -32.09 2.22
CA ILE A 700 -22.89 -31.33 2.09
C ILE A 700 -21.71 -32.20 1.65
N THR A 701 -20.81 -31.67 0.83
CA THR A 701 -19.54 -32.31 0.46
C THR A 701 -18.37 -31.65 1.18
N VAL A 702 -17.39 -32.44 1.61
CA VAL A 702 -16.26 -31.96 2.42
C VAL A 702 -14.97 -32.63 1.92
N GLY A 703 -13.97 -31.84 1.53
CA GLY A 703 -12.69 -32.36 1.04
C GLY A 703 -11.49 -31.60 1.58
N GLY A 704 -10.44 -32.30 2.03
CA GLY A 704 -9.26 -31.63 2.60
C GLY A 704 -8.54 -30.65 1.64
N ILE A 705 -8.71 -30.80 0.31
CA ILE A 705 -8.30 -29.80 -0.69
C ILE A 705 -9.51 -29.11 -1.33
N THR A 706 -10.47 -29.88 -1.86
CA THR A 706 -11.64 -29.35 -2.58
C THR A 706 -12.93 -30.04 -2.16
N GLY A 707 -13.97 -29.26 -1.85
CA GLY A 707 -15.28 -29.82 -1.51
C GLY A 707 -15.93 -30.54 -2.71
N SER A 708 -15.70 -30.06 -3.93
CA SER A 708 -16.24 -30.63 -5.17
C SER A 708 -15.20 -31.36 -6.01
N SER A 709 -15.65 -31.85 -7.18
CA SER A 709 -14.81 -32.27 -8.30
C SER A 709 -13.67 -31.27 -8.57
N GLY A 710 -12.53 -31.78 -9.04
CA GLY A 710 -11.40 -30.97 -9.49
C GLY A 710 -10.23 -31.83 -9.97
N SER A 711 -9.23 -31.19 -10.58
CA SER A 711 -7.95 -31.83 -10.92
C SER A 711 -6.83 -31.28 -10.04
N MET A 712 -5.99 -32.16 -9.49
CA MET A 712 -4.93 -31.78 -8.55
C MET A 712 -3.60 -32.49 -8.76
N ARG A 713 -2.50 -31.77 -8.51
CA ARG A 713 -1.12 -32.30 -8.53
C ARG A 713 -0.34 -31.79 -7.32
N GLY A 714 0.42 -32.64 -6.64
CA GLY A 714 1.35 -32.20 -5.59
C GLY A 714 0.67 -31.64 -4.33
N CYS A 715 -0.64 -31.82 -4.15
CA CYS A 715 -1.38 -31.20 -3.04
C CYS A 715 -1.28 -32.06 -1.78
N ARG A 716 -1.26 -31.43 -0.60
CA ARG A 716 -1.10 -32.11 0.70
C ARG A 716 -2.08 -31.61 1.75
N VAL A 717 -2.73 -32.53 2.44
CA VAL A 717 -3.53 -32.26 3.63
C VAL A 717 -2.79 -32.90 4.80
N TYR A 718 -2.43 -32.10 5.79
CA TYR A 718 -1.59 -32.53 6.90
C TYR A 718 -2.41 -33.16 8.04
N ASP A 719 -1.74 -33.91 8.90
CA ASP A 719 -2.27 -34.43 10.18
C ASP A 719 -2.87 -33.34 11.08
N THR A 720 -2.26 -32.15 11.08
CA THR A 720 -2.75 -30.92 11.74
C THR A 720 -4.13 -30.43 11.25
N ALA A 721 -4.66 -31.00 10.16
CA ALA A 721 -5.92 -30.59 9.52
C ALA A 721 -7.05 -31.65 9.61
N PRO A 722 -7.43 -32.13 10.82
CA PRO A 722 -8.47 -33.16 10.95
C PRO A 722 -9.81 -32.71 10.36
N ILE A 723 -10.48 -33.64 9.70
CA ILE A 723 -11.75 -33.43 9.00
C ILE A 723 -12.87 -34.05 9.83
N ASN A 724 -13.67 -33.21 10.48
CA ASN A 724 -14.73 -33.59 11.40
C ASN A 724 -16.11 -33.22 10.83
N VAL A 725 -16.92 -34.21 10.45
CA VAL A 725 -18.20 -33.97 9.73
C VAL A 725 -19.38 -34.67 10.40
N ARG A 726 -20.29 -33.89 10.98
CA ARG A 726 -21.50 -34.38 11.66
C ARG A 726 -22.73 -33.93 10.89
N CYS A 727 -23.26 -34.79 10.01
CA CYS A 727 -24.33 -34.41 9.08
C CYS A 727 -25.39 -35.51 8.84
N LYS A 728 -26.48 -35.15 8.17
CA LYS A 728 -27.57 -36.08 7.78
C LYS A 728 -27.28 -36.84 6.48
N LYS A 729 -26.61 -36.19 5.52
CA LYS A 729 -26.14 -36.79 4.27
C LYS A 729 -24.89 -36.03 3.84
N GLY A 730 -23.82 -36.72 3.49
CA GLY A 730 -22.63 -36.01 3.06
C GLY A 730 -21.54 -36.90 2.52
N TYR A 731 -20.64 -36.28 1.76
CA TYR A 731 -19.56 -36.96 1.07
C TYR A 731 -18.23 -36.36 1.53
N VAL A 732 -17.49 -37.13 2.32
CA VAL A 732 -16.32 -36.69 3.09
C VAL A 732 -15.08 -37.38 2.58
N GLY A 733 -14.14 -36.63 2.01
CA GLY A 733 -12.89 -37.16 1.44
C GLY A 733 -11.65 -36.49 1.98
N GLY A 734 -10.55 -37.22 2.10
CA GLY A 734 -9.27 -36.63 2.48
C GLY A 734 -8.75 -35.57 1.49
N LEU A 735 -9.03 -35.71 0.19
CA LEU A 735 -8.67 -34.73 -0.84
C LEU A 735 -9.89 -34.10 -1.52
N LEU A 736 -10.84 -34.90 -1.99
CA LEU A 736 -12.06 -34.44 -2.67
C LEU A 736 -13.33 -34.92 -1.94
N GLY A 737 -14.26 -34.02 -1.63
CA GLY A 737 -15.57 -34.43 -1.11
C GLY A 737 -16.40 -35.20 -2.15
N PHE A 738 -16.37 -34.76 -3.40
CA PHE A 738 -17.14 -35.35 -4.52
C PHE A 738 -16.28 -35.39 -5.79
N ALA A 739 -16.53 -36.37 -6.66
CA ALA A 739 -15.84 -36.54 -7.94
C ALA A 739 -16.80 -36.99 -9.05
N ASP A 740 -17.01 -36.12 -10.05
CA ASP A 740 -17.88 -36.38 -11.21
C ASP A 740 -17.21 -37.29 -12.26
N GLY A 741 -17.44 -38.60 -12.16
CA GLY A 741 -17.08 -39.60 -13.19
C GLY A 741 -17.99 -39.61 -14.42
N SER A 742 -18.45 -38.45 -14.88
CA SER A 742 -18.79 -38.17 -16.28
C SER A 742 -17.75 -37.25 -16.96
N SER A 743 -16.91 -36.55 -16.20
CA SER A 743 -15.83 -35.71 -16.73
C SER A 743 -14.58 -36.54 -17.07
N GLN A 744 -14.02 -36.35 -18.27
CA GLN A 744 -12.85 -37.10 -18.75
C GLN A 744 -11.50 -36.55 -18.23
N TYR A 745 -11.53 -35.52 -17.39
CA TYR A 745 -10.38 -34.66 -17.05
C TYR A 745 -10.20 -34.45 -15.54
N GLN A 746 -10.55 -35.44 -14.73
CA GLN A 746 -10.18 -35.50 -13.31
C GLN A 746 -8.91 -36.35 -13.13
N HIS A 747 -7.88 -35.72 -12.61
CA HIS A 747 -6.59 -36.35 -12.32
C HIS A 747 -6.15 -35.96 -10.91
N ILE A 748 -5.84 -36.96 -10.10
CA ILE A 748 -5.16 -36.79 -8.81
C ILE A 748 -3.74 -37.33 -9.03
N ARG A 749 -2.73 -36.47 -8.88
CA ARG A 749 -1.33 -36.85 -9.13
C ARG A 749 -0.45 -36.43 -7.95
N THR A 750 0.43 -37.32 -7.49
CA THR A 750 1.43 -37.07 -6.45
C THR A 750 0.88 -36.27 -5.26
N SER A 751 -0.30 -36.63 -4.75
CA SER A 751 -1.04 -35.88 -3.73
C SER A 751 -1.33 -36.77 -2.51
N TYR A 752 -1.36 -36.14 -1.33
CA TYR A 752 -1.23 -36.78 -0.02
C TYR A 752 -2.31 -36.29 0.95
N CYS A 753 -2.95 -37.18 1.68
CA CYS A 753 -3.78 -36.82 2.84
C CYS A 753 -3.29 -37.57 4.07
N GLU A 754 -2.95 -36.82 5.11
CA GLU A 754 -2.43 -37.29 6.39
C GLU A 754 -3.40 -37.00 7.56
N ALA A 755 -4.56 -36.43 7.26
CA ALA A 755 -5.57 -36.06 8.24
C ALA A 755 -6.39 -37.28 8.71
N ASP A 756 -6.69 -37.31 10.01
CA ASP A 756 -7.79 -38.11 10.54
C ASP A 756 -9.14 -37.58 10.03
N ILE A 757 -10.00 -38.51 9.61
CA ILE A 757 -11.32 -38.23 9.03
C ILE A 757 -12.37 -38.86 9.93
N THR A 758 -13.03 -38.04 10.74
CA THR A 758 -14.14 -38.46 11.59
C THR A 758 -15.45 -37.99 10.99
N ALA A 759 -16.39 -38.91 10.80
CA ALA A 759 -17.74 -38.54 10.38
C ALA A 759 -18.83 -39.29 11.16
N GLU A 760 -19.92 -38.57 11.42
CA GLU A 760 -21.11 -39.05 12.13
C GLU A 760 -22.36 -38.75 11.29
N ASN A 761 -23.20 -39.77 11.11
CA ASN A 761 -24.54 -39.63 10.56
C ASN A 761 -25.55 -39.43 11.69
N ILE A 762 -26.16 -38.25 11.75
CA ILE A 762 -27.11 -37.88 12.82
C ILE A 762 -28.54 -38.44 12.60
N TRP A 763 -28.82 -39.07 11.46
CA TRP A 763 -30.12 -39.71 11.17
C TRP A 763 -29.93 -41.21 10.88
N ASN A 764 -30.31 -42.05 11.84
CA ASN A 764 -30.25 -43.50 11.72
C ASN A 764 -31.46 -44.04 10.92
N THR A 765 -31.48 -43.81 9.59
CA THR A 765 -32.48 -44.33 8.66
C THR A 765 -31.83 -44.70 7.32
N ASP A 766 -32.35 -45.69 6.61
CA ASP A 766 -31.71 -46.31 5.42
C ASP A 766 -31.53 -45.37 4.21
N ARG A 767 -32.14 -44.17 4.25
CA ARG A 767 -32.07 -43.16 3.18
C ARG A 767 -31.04 -42.06 3.44
N SER A 768 -30.57 -41.90 4.69
CA SER A 768 -29.50 -40.97 5.05
C SER A 768 -28.16 -41.69 4.97
N VAL A 769 -27.46 -41.55 3.84
CA VAL A 769 -26.13 -42.12 3.63
C VAL A 769 -25.07 -41.04 3.71
N VAL A 770 -24.25 -41.07 4.77
CA VAL A 770 -22.95 -40.38 4.77
C VAL A 770 -21.90 -41.34 4.20
N SER A 771 -21.04 -40.80 3.34
CA SER A 771 -19.97 -41.50 2.64
C SER A 771 -18.61 -40.95 3.04
N VAL A 772 -17.67 -41.81 3.41
CA VAL A 772 -16.35 -41.42 3.97
C VAL A 772 -15.23 -42.16 3.25
N GLY A 773 -14.30 -41.43 2.65
CA GLY A 773 -13.17 -42.00 1.89
C GLY A 773 -11.83 -41.35 2.21
N GLY A 774 -10.76 -42.15 2.31
CA GLY A 774 -9.41 -41.63 2.62
C GLY A 774 -8.88 -40.61 1.59
N LEU A 775 -9.31 -40.71 0.32
CA LEU A 775 -9.01 -39.70 -0.72
C LEU A 775 -10.27 -39.02 -1.27
N ILE A 776 -11.33 -39.78 -1.58
CA ILE A 776 -12.53 -39.27 -2.25
C ILE A 776 -13.81 -39.66 -1.48
N GLY A 777 -14.65 -38.70 -1.11
CA GLY A 777 -15.88 -38.97 -0.39
C GLY A 777 -16.92 -39.75 -1.22
N TYR A 778 -17.23 -39.28 -2.42
CA TYR A 778 -18.17 -39.93 -3.34
C TYR A 778 -17.71 -39.85 -4.80
N PHE A 779 -17.87 -40.93 -5.56
CA PHE A 779 -17.53 -41.00 -6.98
C PHE A 779 -18.74 -41.36 -7.85
N ALA A 780 -19.15 -40.42 -8.71
CA ALA A 780 -20.30 -40.60 -9.60
C ALA A 780 -19.96 -41.47 -10.83
N THR A 781 -20.94 -42.21 -11.36
CA THR A 781 -20.91 -42.72 -12.74
C THR A 781 -21.74 -41.84 -13.66
N GLY A 782 -21.15 -41.37 -14.76
CA GLY A 782 -21.92 -40.80 -15.87
C GLY A 782 -22.86 -41.84 -16.51
N ALA A 783 -24.04 -41.40 -16.96
CA ALA A 783 -25.07 -42.25 -17.54
C ALA A 783 -24.83 -42.64 -19.02
N THR A 784 -23.72 -42.21 -19.62
CA THR A 784 -23.51 -42.19 -21.09
C THR A 784 -22.64 -43.32 -21.63
N GLY A 785 -22.30 -44.34 -20.82
CA GLY A 785 -21.55 -45.52 -21.26
C GLY A 785 -20.10 -45.26 -21.74
N SER A 786 -19.64 -44.01 -21.65
CA SER A 786 -18.27 -43.60 -21.93
C SER A 786 -17.51 -43.55 -20.61
N TYR A 787 -16.46 -44.37 -20.47
CA TYR A 787 -15.80 -44.62 -19.18
C TYR A 787 -14.66 -43.62 -18.92
N PRO A 788 -14.76 -42.68 -17.96
CA PRO A 788 -13.58 -42.03 -17.41
C PRO A 788 -12.88 -42.99 -16.46
N SER A 789 -11.73 -43.49 -16.87
CA SER A 789 -10.80 -44.20 -16.00
C SER A 789 -10.08 -43.21 -15.07
N LEU A 790 -9.88 -43.59 -13.80
CA LEU A 790 -8.86 -42.97 -12.95
C LEU A 790 -7.47 -43.56 -13.28
N VAL A 791 -7.19 -43.64 -14.59
CA VAL A 791 -5.99 -44.20 -15.23
C VAL A 791 -5.68 -43.32 -16.45
N PRO A 792 -4.44 -42.86 -16.65
CA PRO A 792 -4.10 -41.90 -17.71
C PRO A 792 -3.87 -42.55 -19.08
N TYR A 793 -4.01 -41.75 -20.12
CA TYR A 793 -3.48 -42.03 -21.48
C TYR A 793 -2.01 -41.59 -21.66
N SER A 794 -1.26 -41.36 -20.56
CA SER A 794 0.13 -40.91 -20.57
C SER A 794 0.99 -41.64 -19.54
N SER A 795 2.29 -41.77 -19.81
CA SER A 795 3.29 -42.47 -18.99
C SER A 795 3.72 -41.75 -17.71
N ASP A 796 2.86 -40.87 -17.16
CA ASP A 796 3.12 -40.16 -15.92
C ASP A 796 2.76 -41.05 -14.72
N SER A 797 3.73 -41.38 -13.87
CA SER A 797 3.47 -42.22 -12.69
C SER A 797 2.48 -41.58 -11.72
N GLN A 798 1.24 -42.05 -11.73
CA GLN A 798 0.22 -41.61 -10.78
C GLN A 798 0.45 -42.31 -9.43
N ARG A 799 0.63 -41.51 -8.39
CA ARG A 799 0.73 -41.95 -6.99
C ARG A 799 -0.15 -41.03 -6.16
N CYS A 800 -1.02 -41.62 -5.34
CA CYS A 800 -1.76 -40.90 -4.30
C CYS A 800 -1.55 -41.65 -2.99
N HIS A 801 -1.52 -40.92 -1.89
CA HIS A 801 -1.20 -41.47 -0.57
C HIS A 801 -2.25 -41.05 0.46
N TYR A 802 -2.71 -42.01 1.27
CA TYR A 802 -3.46 -41.73 2.50
C TYR A 802 -2.70 -42.30 3.71
N THR A 803 -2.60 -41.50 4.78
CA THR A 803 -2.14 -41.89 6.12
C THR A 803 -3.15 -41.34 7.12
N GLY A 804 -3.96 -42.18 7.78
CA GLY A 804 -4.86 -41.65 8.82
C GLY A 804 -5.92 -42.63 9.27
N ASN A 805 -6.72 -42.22 10.26
CA ASN A 805 -7.84 -42.99 10.76
C ASN A 805 -9.15 -42.49 10.16
N ILE A 806 -9.97 -43.43 9.72
CA ILE A 806 -11.34 -43.18 9.27
C ILE A 806 -12.28 -43.68 10.36
N VAL A 807 -12.96 -42.76 11.04
CA VAL A 807 -13.86 -43.06 12.17
C VAL A 807 -15.31 -42.86 11.75
N SER A 808 -16.12 -43.91 11.94
CA SER A 808 -17.53 -43.96 11.53
C SER A 808 -18.40 -44.56 12.64
N THR A 809 -19.40 -43.81 13.08
CA THR A 809 -20.17 -44.06 14.31
C THR A 809 -21.61 -44.57 14.09
N SER A 810 -21.99 -44.84 12.85
CA SER A 810 -23.40 -44.98 12.43
C SER A 810 -23.55 -45.68 11.07
N SER A 811 -24.78 -45.80 10.55
CA SER A 811 -25.10 -46.39 9.24
C SER A 811 -24.56 -45.53 8.08
N MET A 812 -23.36 -45.89 7.62
CA MET A 812 -22.53 -45.09 6.69
C MET A 812 -21.84 -45.98 5.65
N LYS A 813 -21.43 -45.42 4.51
CA LYS A 813 -20.56 -46.08 3.53
C LYS A 813 -19.12 -45.59 3.73
N VAL A 814 -18.18 -46.51 3.87
CA VAL A 814 -16.79 -46.22 4.26
C VAL A 814 -15.83 -47.06 3.43
N GLY A 815 -14.76 -46.46 2.93
CA GLY A 815 -13.70 -47.16 2.20
C GLY A 815 -12.36 -46.43 2.26
N MET A 816 -11.25 -47.17 2.24
CA MET A 816 -9.92 -46.58 2.50
C MET A 816 -9.46 -45.60 1.40
N VAL A 817 -9.99 -45.73 0.17
CA VAL A 817 -9.66 -44.84 -0.97
C VAL A 817 -10.86 -43.96 -1.34
N ILE A 818 -12.01 -44.60 -1.60
CA ILE A 818 -13.28 -43.97 -1.97
C ILE A 818 -14.36 -44.48 -1.02
N GLY A 819 -15.22 -43.59 -0.50
CA GLY A 819 -16.31 -43.98 0.42
C GLY A 819 -17.49 -44.68 -0.26
N TRP A 820 -17.97 -44.15 -1.38
CA TRP A 820 -19.10 -44.71 -2.14
C TRP A 820 -18.93 -44.43 -3.64
N ILE A 821 -19.16 -45.47 -4.44
CA ILE A 821 -19.16 -45.47 -5.90
C ILE A 821 -20.60 -45.70 -6.37
N GLY A 822 -21.09 -44.86 -7.29
CA GLY A 822 -22.35 -45.13 -8.01
C GLY A 822 -22.19 -46.10 -9.18
N GLY A 823 -23.27 -46.79 -9.56
CA GLY A 823 -23.35 -47.63 -10.78
C GLY A 823 -22.89 -49.09 -10.62
N ASN A 824 -23.06 -49.87 -11.69
CA ASN A 824 -22.97 -51.34 -11.67
C ASN A 824 -21.71 -51.92 -12.36
N ASN A 825 -20.76 -51.09 -12.79
CA ASN A 825 -19.65 -51.52 -13.65
C ASN A 825 -18.30 -51.44 -12.92
N GLU A 826 -17.43 -52.43 -13.16
CA GLU A 826 -16.07 -52.52 -12.62
C GLU A 826 -15.22 -51.27 -12.96
N LYS A 827 -14.33 -50.88 -12.04
CA LYS A 827 -13.38 -49.77 -12.23
C LYS A 827 -12.02 -50.12 -11.60
N VAL A 828 -10.95 -49.80 -12.33
CA VAL A 828 -9.56 -50.05 -11.93
C VAL A 828 -8.99 -48.83 -11.20
N PHE A 829 -8.32 -49.07 -10.07
CA PHE A 829 -7.74 -48.03 -9.21
C PHE A 829 -6.22 -48.24 -9.07
N GLY A 830 -5.45 -47.52 -9.90
CA GLY A 830 -4.02 -47.75 -10.07
C GLY A 830 -3.71 -48.98 -10.94
N THR A 831 -2.42 -49.19 -11.24
CA THR A 831 -1.93 -50.40 -11.94
C THR A 831 -0.84 -51.08 -11.11
N SER A 832 -0.41 -52.28 -11.50
CA SER A 832 0.75 -52.95 -10.87
C SER A 832 2.06 -52.15 -10.95
N GLU A 833 2.14 -51.19 -11.87
CA GLU A 833 3.27 -50.26 -12.05
C GLU A 833 3.03 -48.90 -11.35
N THR A 834 1.76 -48.58 -11.06
CA THR A 834 1.32 -47.33 -10.41
C THR A 834 0.27 -47.63 -9.32
N PRO A 835 0.66 -48.31 -8.23
CA PRO A 835 -0.26 -48.60 -7.14
C PRO A 835 -0.63 -47.33 -6.37
N ILE A 836 -1.87 -47.26 -5.90
CA ILE A 836 -2.31 -46.27 -4.91
C ILE A 836 -1.89 -46.81 -3.54
N LEU A 837 -1.13 -46.02 -2.77
CA LEU A 837 -0.65 -46.44 -1.45
C LEU A 837 -1.62 -45.93 -0.37
N VAL A 838 -2.05 -46.85 0.49
CA VAL A 838 -3.11 -46.59 1.47
C VAL A 838 -2.68 -47.16 2.81
N THR A 839 -2.47 -46.28 3.78
CA THR A 839 -2.06 -46.62 5.15
C THR A 839 -3.04 -45.99 6.12
N GLY A 840 -3.50 -46.74 7.12
CA GLY A 840 -4.53 -46.21 8.03
C GLY A 840 -5.49 -47.26 8.57
N THR A 841 -6.32 -46.83 9.52
CA THR A 841 -7.25 -47.69 10.26
C THR A 841 -8.69 -47.29 9.95
N ILE A 842 -9.55 -48.23 9.56
CA ILE A 842 -11.00 -48.02 9.56
C ILE A 842 -11.56 -48.49 10.90
N HIS A 843 -12.15 -47.56 11.66
CA HIS A 843 -12.94 -47.86 12.84
C HIS A 843 -14.43 -47.76 12.51
N ARG A 844 -15.09 -48.92 12.36
CA ARG A 844 -16.53 -49.03 12.12
C ARG A 844 -17.23 -49.56 13.37
N TRP A 845 -18.24 -48.82 13.86
CA TRP A 845 -19.15 -49.30 14.90
C TRP A 845 -20.60 -49.19 14.39
N GLY A 846 -21.26 -50.33 14.11
CA GLY A 846 -22.67 -50.36 13.68
C GLY A 846 -23.08 -51.54 12.77
N TYR A 847 -24.10 -52.27 13.22
CA TYR A 847 -25.10 -52.96 12.38
C TYR A 847 -25.92 -51.87 11.61
N ASP A 848 -26.67 -52.13 10.53
CA ASP A 848 -27.54 -53.30 10.32
C ASP A 848 -27.83 -53.64 8.82
N TYR A 849 -28.94 -54.37 8.61
CA TYR A 849 -29.51 -55.06 7.43
C TYR A 849 -29.71 -54.32 6.07
N ASP A 850 -30.19 -55.12 5.10
CA ASP A 850 -31.06 -54.73 3.97
C ASP A 850 -30.56 -53.71 2.94
N ASN A 851 -29.35 -53.93 2.43
CA ASN A 851 -29.15 -54.12 0.97
C ASN A 851 -27.77 -54.73 0.69
N ALA A 852 -27.74 -55.98 0.24
CA ALA A 852 -26.51 -56.65 -0.13
C ALA A 852 -25.98 -56.10 -1.47
N MET A 853 -24.76 -55.54 -1.45
CA MET A 853 -23.86 -55.81 -2.56
C MET A 853 -23.58 -57.32 -2.52
N SER A 854 -23.92 -58.03 -3.59
CA SER A 854 -23.96 -59.51 -3.61
C SER A 854 -22.59 -60.19 -3.61
N GLU A 855 -21.52 -59.40 -3.57
CA GLU A 855 -20.13 -59.83 -3.39
C GLU A 855 -19.50 -58.97 -2.28
N PRO A 856 -18.80 -59.56 -1.28
CA PRO A 856 -18.05 -58.79 -0.30
C PRO A 856 -16.77 -58.24 -0.94
N LEU A 857 -16.57 -56.92 -0.91
CA LEU A 857 -15.30 -56.31 -1.31
C LEU A 857 -14.21 -56.67 -0.30
N THR A 858 -13.56 -57.81 -0.52
CA THR A 858 -12.60 -58.41 0.41
C THR A 858 -11.26 -57.67 0.33
N ILE A 859 -11.01 -56.82 1.33
CA ILE A 859 -9.73 -56.14 1.54
C ILE A 859 -8.99 -56.86 2.67
N HIS A 860 -7.93 -57.60 2.33
CA HIS A 860 -7.11 -58.29 3.31
C HIS A 860 -6.20 -57.30 4.05
N ALA A 861 -6.38 -57.19 5.37
CA ALA A 861 -5.45 -56.56 6.29
C ALA A 861 -4.80 -57.64 7.18
N GLY A 862 -3.47 -57.70 7.19
CA GLY A 862 -2.70 -58.62 8.04
C GLY A 862 -2.18 -59.89 7.33
N ASN A 863 -1.14 -60.48 7.93
CA ASN A 863 -0.39 -61.61 7.39
C ASN A 863 -1.25 -62.89 7.24
N VAL A 864 -1.16 -63.55 6.09
CA VAL A 864 -1.64 -64.93 5.86
C VAL A 864 -0.65 -65.65 4.93
N GLU A 865 -0.22 -66.86 5.31
CA GLU A 865 0.54 -67.77 4.45
C GLU A 865 -0.43 -68.67 3.64
N ASP A 866 -0.07 -68.99 2.39
CA ASP A 866 -0.65 -70.01 1.48
C ASP A 866 -2.19 -70.11 1.31
N TYR A 867 -2.72 -69.75 0.11
CA TYR A 867 -3.11 -70.75 -0.92
C TYR A 867 -3.51 -70.12 -2.28
N ALA A 868 -3.88 -70.94 -3.28
CA ALA A 868 -3.94 -70.58 -4.70
C ALA A 868 -5.31 -70.67 -5.40
N ILE A 869 -5.54 -69.68 -6.29
CA ILE A 869 -6.26 -69.70 -7.60
C ILE A 869 -7.71 -70.27 -7.69
N GLY A 870 -8.64 -69.43 -8.19
CA GLY A 870 -9.97 -69.86 -8.65
C GLY A 870 -10.65 -68.93 -9.68
N SER A 871 -10.46 -69.22 -10.97
CA SER A 871 -11.29 -68.81 -12.15
C SER A 871 -11.76 -67.34 -12.36
N THR A 872 -11.23 -66.72 -13.43
CA THR A 872 -11.93 -65.81 -14.36
C THR A 872 -12.54 -64.49 -13.85
N ALA A 873 -11.71 -63.64 -13.24
CA ALA A 873 -11.74 -62.19 -13.44
C ALA A 873 -10.28 -61.66 -13.48
N GLY A 874 -10.04 -60.42 -13.93
CA GLY A 874 -8.69 -59.88 -14.07
C GLY A 874 -8.02 -59.56 -12.72
N THR A 875 -6.97 -60.27 -12.35
CA THR A 875 -6.29 -60.10 -11.05
C THR A 875 -5.58 -58.74 -10.93
N VAL A 876 -5.91 -57.99 -9.88
CA VAL A 876 -5.12 -56.82 -9.43
C VAL A 876 -4.24 -57.27 -8.25
N ASN A 877 -2.93 -57.18 -8.42
CA ASN A 877 -1.98 -57.52 -7.36
C ASN A 877 -1.84 -56.34 -6.38
N ILE A 878 -2.10 -56.59 -5.10
CA ILE A 878 -1.89 -55.64 -4.00
C ILE A 878 -0.61 -56.04 -3.27
N TYR A 879 0.34 -55.11 -3.13
CA TYR A 879 1.53 -55.30 -2.31
C TYR A 879 1.33 -54.60 -0.96
N VAL A 880 1.41 -55.37 0.14
CA VAL A 880 1.39 -54.84 1.51
C VAL A 880 2.76 -55.09 2.13
N THR A 881 3.45 -54.02 2.51
CA THR A 881 4.73 -54.08 3.24
C THR A 881 4.50 -53.77 4.71
N SER A 882 4.64 -54.77 5.58
CA SER A 882 4.65 -54.60 7.03
C SER A 882 6.07 -54.32 7.51
N GLU A 883 6.45 -53.04 7.62
CA GLU A 883 7.72 -52.69 8.29
C GLU A 883 7.57 -52.80 9.81
N THR A 884 8.16 -53.84 10.38
CA THR A 884 8.51 -53.87 11.79
C THR A 884 9.72 -52.96 11.99
N ALA A 885 9.53 -51.83 12.66
CA ALA A 885 10.53 -50.76 12.75
C ALA A 885 11.90 -51.26 13.29
N ALA A 886 12.89 -51.28 12.41
CA ALA A 886 14.29 -51.26 12.78
C ALA A 886 14.65 -49.87 13.35
N PRO A 887 15.78 -49.69 14.09
CA PRO A 887 16.27 -48.35 14.38
C PRO A 887 16.54 -47.58 13.07
N ALA A 888 16.21 -46.28 13.07
CA ALA A 888 16.57 -45.39 11.98
C ALA A 888 18.09 -45.37 11.82
N ASN A 889 18.58 -45.49 10.60
CA ASN A 889 19.98 -45.23 10.26
C ASN A 889 19.97 -44.32 9.03
N LEU A 890 20.61 -43.16 9.10
CA LEU A 890 20.63 -42.19 8.00
C LEU A 890 22.06 -41.82 7.60
N ASN A 891 22.31 -41.86 6.29
CA ASN A 891 23.56 -41.42 5.69
C ASN A 891 23.44 -39.94 5.29
N LEU A 892 24.04 -39.04 6.06
CA LEU A 892 24.10 -37.61 5.78
C LEU A 892 25.36 -37.25 4.98
N MET A 893 25.26 -36.29 4.07
CA MET A 893 26.41 -35.70 3.38
C MET A 893 26.29 -34.17 3.33
N SER A 894 27.40 -33.44 3.54
CA SER A 894 27.50 -32.02 3.19
C SER A 894 28.61 -31.84 2.17
N PHE A 895 28.36 -31.05 1.12
CA PHE A 895 29.31 -30.87 0.02
C PHE A 895 29.09 -29.58 -0.78
N ASN A 896 30.02 -28.63 -0.64
CA ASN A 896 30.15 -27.50 -1.56
C ASN A 896 30.70 -28.02 -2.91
N ILE A 897 29.89 -27.94 -3.98
CA ILE A 897 30.22 -28.52 -5.30
C ILE A 897 30.89 -27.52 -6.26
N ARG A 898 31.10 -26.28 -5.83
CA ARG A 898 31.81 -25.20 -6.53
C ARG A 898 31.20 -24.75 -7.86
N GLU A 899 30.81 -23.48 -7.90
CA GLU A 899 30.12 -22.86 -9.03
C GLU A 899 30.93 -22.86 -10.35
N GLY A 900 30.30 -23.27 -11.45
CA GLY A 900 30.60 -22.85 -12.84
C GLY A 900 31.92 -23.29 -13.49
N SER A 901 33.01 -23.48 -12.74
CA SER A 901 34.33 -23.83 -13.31
C SER A 901 34.49 -25.33 -13.52
N ASN A 902 34.72 -25.72 -14.78
CA ASN A 902 34.95 -27.09 -15.26
C ASN A 902 33.89 -28.11 -14.79
N TRP A 903 32.63 -27.68 -14.66
CA TRP A 903 31.52 -28.54 -14.20
C TRP A 903 31.36 -29.79 -15.08
N SER A 904 31.53 -29.66 -16.40
CA SER A 904 31.56 -30.77 -17.37
C SER A 904 32.42 -31.95 -16.95
N ASP A 905 33.57 -31.65 -16.34
CA ASP A 905 34.63 -32.62 -16.02
C ASP A 905 34.44 -33.20 -14.62
N ARG A 906 33.68 -32.50 -13.77
CA ARG A 906 33.43 -32.84 -12.36
C ARG A 906 32.07 -33.52 -12.13
N LYS A 907 31.06 -33.19 -12.94
CA LYS A 907 29.68 -33.72 -12.89
C LYS A 907 29.63 -35.25 -12.80
N SER A 908 30.15 -35.97 -13.81
CA SER A 908 30.06 -37.43 -13.86
C SER A 908 30.83 -38.13 -12.71
N PRO A 909 32.04 -37.67 -12.32
CA PRO A 909 32.68 -38.09 -11.07
C PRO A 909 31.86 -37.81 -9.80
N ILE A 910 31.21 -36.65 -9.66
CA ILE A 910 30.34 -36.33 -8.52
C ILE A 910 29.10 -37.23 -8.49
N VAL A 911 28.43 -37.44 -9.62
CA VAL A 911 27.31 -38.40 -9.75
C VAL A 911 27.76 -39.81 -9.37
N SER A 912 28.95 -40.23 -9.82
CA SER A 912 29.51 -41.55 -9.49
C SER A 912 29.82 -41.71 -8.00
N MET A 913 30.30 -40.64 -7.35
CA MET A 913 30.51 -40.59 -5.90
C MET A 913 29.18 -40.65 -5.14
N ILE A 914 28.19 -39.82 -5.48
CA ILE A 914 26.85 -39.85 -4.86
C ILE A 914 26.20 -41.25 -5.03
N ASN A 915 26.36 -41.87 -6.20
CA ASN A 915 25.87 -43.22 -6.46
C ASN A 915 26.57 -44.30 -5.61
N GLY A 916 27.89 -44.17 -5.39
CA GLY A 916 28.70 -45.15 -4.66
C GLY A 916 28.55 -45.04 -3.14
N GLU A 917 28.64 -43.82 -2.60
CA GLU A 917 28.52 -43.54 -1.16
C GLU A 917 27.04 -43.59 -0.69
N SER A 918 26.09 -43.39 -1.62
CA SER A 918 24.65 -43.50 -1.43
C SER A 918 24.10 -42.79 -0.17
N PRO A 919 24.27 -41.46 -0.05
CA PRO A 919 23.68 -40.66 1.03
C PRO A 919 22.16 -40.54 0.88
N ASP A 920 21.45 -40.53 2.01
CA ASP A 920 19.99 -40.35 2.09
C ASP A 920 19.59 -38.89 2.00
N ILE A 921 20.42 -37.99 2.54
CA ILE A 921 20.27 -36.53 2.37
C ILE A 921 21.65 -35.91 2.15
N ILE A 922 21.72 -35.00 1.18
CA ILE A 922 22.86 -34.16 0.89
C ILE A 922 22.49 -32.68 1.04
N GLY A 923 23.23 -31.94 1.86
CA GLY A 923 23.27 -30.48 1.81
C GLY A 923 24.33 -30.02 0.82
N LEU A 924 23.91 -29.38 -0.27
CA LEU A 924 24.79 -28.87 -1.32
C LEU A 924 24.92 -27.33 -1.25
N GLN A 925 26.11 -26.81 -1.54
CA GLN A 925 26.44 -25.38 -1.55
C GLN A 925 27.15 -24.96 -2.85
N GLU A 926 27.06 -23.67 -3.21
CA GLU A 926 27.52 -23.09 -4.48
C GLU A 926 26.94 -23.76 -5.73
N VAL A 927 25.64 -24.10 -5.70
CA VAL A 927 24.98 -24.80 -6.80
C VAL A 927 24.27 -23.85 -7.75
N LYS A 928 24.13 -24.24 -9.02
CA LYS A 928 23.13 -23.71 -9.95
C LYS A 928 22.02 -24.74 -10.18
N ASP A 929 20.83 -24.26 -10.55
CA ASP A 929 19.65 -25.11 -10.81
C ASP A 929 19.94 -26.25 -11.81
N LEU A 930 20.73 -25.95 -12.85
CA LEU A 930 21.15 -26.92 -13.86
C LEU A 930 22.11 -27.98 -13.30
N ASP A 931 23.00 -27.59 -12.38
CA ASP A 931 23.96 -28.51 -11.75
C ASP A 931 23.22 -29.51 -10.86
N VAL A 932 22.19 -29.06 -10.11
CA VAL A 932 21.37 -29.95 -9.27
C VAL A 932 20.45 -30.85 -10.10
N TRP A 933 19.86 -30.30 -11.17
CA TRP A 933 19.10 -31.08 -12.14
C TRP A 933 19.95 -32.17 -12.81
N ASP A 934 21.19 -31.84 -13.19
CA ASP A 934 22.18 -32.78 -13.72
C ASP A 934 22.46 -33.93 -12.74
N LEU A 935 22.69 -33.63 -11.45
CA LEU A 935 22.90 -34.64 -10.42
C LEU A 935 21.66 -35.54 -10.22
N ALA A 936 20.47 -34.95 -10.16
CA ALA A 936 19.22 -35.68 -9.92
C ALA A 936 18.79 -36.56 -11.11
N THR A 937 19.10 -36.15 -12.34
CA THR A 937 18.70 -36.90 -13.56
C THR A 937 19.69 -37.98 -13.97
N GLU A 938 21.01 -37.73 -13.92
CA GLU A 938 22.00 -38.75 -14.30
C GLU A 938 22.27 -39.80 -13.19
N GLY A 939 21.89 -39.51 -11.94
CA GLY A 939 21.98 -40.44 -10.79
C GLY A 939 21.09 -41.69 -10.85
N LYS A 940 20.30 -41.91 -11.93
CA LYS A 940 19.40 -43.08 -12.08
C LYS A 940 18.33 -43.24 -10.98
N HIS A 941 17.59 -42.17 -10.67
CA HIS A 941 16.26 -42.23 -10.03
C HIS A 941 16.13 -42.99 -8.68
N PRO A 942 16.82 -42.54 -7.61
CA PRO A 942 16.16 -42.55 -6.28
C PRO A 942 16.05 -41.16 -5.63
N TRP A 943 16.90 -40.20 -6.02
CA TRP A 943 16.92 -38.86 -5.44
C TRP A 943 15.91 -37.90 -6.07
N ASN A 944 15.41 -36.97 -5.25
CA ASN A 944 14.71 -35.75 -5.65
C ASN A 944 15.38 -34.54 -4.97
N TYR A 945 15.14 -33.32 -5.44
CA TYR A 945 15.85 -32.14 -4.94
C TYR A 945 14.94 -30.94 -4.61
N LEU A 946 15.51 -30.01 -3.86
CA LEU A 946 15.00 -28.67 -3.56
C LEU A 946 16.15 -27.66 -3.66
N THR A 947 15.88 -26.46 -4.15
CA THR A 947 16.78 -25.29 -4.15
C THR A 947 16.17 -24.16 -3.33
N ASP A 948 16.99 -23.25 -2.79
CA ASP A 948 16.48 -21.98 -2.24
C ASP A 948 16.19 -20.94 -3.34
N ASN A 949 16.90 -21.01 -4.47
CA ASN A 949 16.50 -20.35 -5.71
C ASN A 949 15.14 -20.91 -6.21
N LEU A 950 14.09 -20.09 -6.10
CA LEU A 950 12.71 -20.44 -6.42
C LEU A 950 12.39 -20.45 -7.93
N SER A 951 13.39 -20.32 -8.83
CA SER A 951 13.16 -20.23 -10.29
C SER A 951 12.31 -21.37 -10.87
N ALA A 952 12.43 -22.57 -10.31
CA ALA A 952 11.67 -23.76 -10.69
C ALA A 952 10.16 -23.66 -10.37
N TYR A 953 9.75 -22.69 -9.54
CA TYR A 953 8.37 -22.42 -9.14
C TYR A 953 7.87 -21.05 -9.63
N THR A 954 8.73 -20.02 -9.68
CA THR A 954 8.34 -18.64 -10.04
C THR A 954 8.73 -18.21 -11.46
N GLY A 955 9.60 -18.97 -12.14
CA GLY A 955 10.10 -18.62 -13.48
C GLY A 955 11.13 -17.48 -13.52
N TYR A 956 11.43 -16.85 -12.38
CA TYR A 956 12.41 -15.77 -12.25
C TYR A 956 13.71 -16.30 -11.62
N ARG A 957 14.88 -15.85 -12.09
CA ARG A 957 16.17 -16.36 -11.62
C ARG A 957 16.67 -15.56 -10.43
N TYR A 958 16.82 -16.20 -9.27
CA TYR A 958 17.34 -15.59 -8.06
C TYR A 958 18.74 -16.13 -7.72
N SER A 959 19.74 -15.25 -7.82
CA SER A 959 21.19 -15.53 -7.68
C SER A 959 21.79 -16.47 -8.73
N ASP A 960 23.12 -16.60 -8.70
CA ASP A 960 23.90 -17.62 -9.40
C ASP A 960 24.53 -18.67 -8.46
N LYS A 961 24.20 -18.62 -7.16
CA LYS A 961 24.85 -19.39 -6.07
C LYS A 961 23.81 -19.79 -5.00
N SER A 962 23.15 -20.91 -5.22
CA SER A 962 22.10 -21.44 -4.34
C SER A 962 22.62 -22.49 -3.34
N ASN A 963 21.82 -22.77 -2.30
CA ASN A 963 21.90 -24.03 -1.56
C ASN A 963 20.87 -25.01 -2.14
N ALA A 964 21.15 -26.31 -2.02
CA ALA A 964 20.17 -27.34 -2.33
C ALA A 964 20.14 -28.48 -1.31
N ILE A 965 19.01 -29.17 -1.26
CA ILE A 965 18.84 -30.45 -0.57
C ILE A 965 18.58 -31.51 -1.65
N LEU A 966 19.47 -32.49 -1.79
CA LEU A 966 19.27 -33.67 -2.65
C LEU A 966 19.01 -34.88 -1.74
N TYR A 967 17.87 -35.54 -1.87
CA TYR A 967 17.42 -36.54 -0.89
C TYR A 967 16.80 -37.79 -1.54
N LYS A 968 17.03 -38.98 -0.95
CA LYS A 968 16.42 -40.23 -1.42
C LYS A 968 14.94 -40.26 -1.07
N THR A 969 14.09 -40.31 -2.09
CA THR A 969 12.63 -40.43 -1.92
C THR A 969 12.17 -41.76 -1.32
N SER A 970 13.06 -42.76 -1.29
CA SER A 970 12.84 -44.08 -0.68
C SER A 970 13.01 -44.10 0.84
N THR A 971 13.94 -43.31 1.41
CA THR A 971 14.27 -43.35 2.84
C THR A 971 13.77 -42.16 3.63
N VAL A 972 13.57 -40.99 3.00
CA VAL A 972 13.07 -39.78 3.67
C VAL A 972 11.97 -39.06 2.89
N GLU A 973 11.26 -38.19 3.59
CA GLU A 973 10.21 -37.30 3.06
C GLU A 973 10.36 -35.90 3.62
N LEU A 974 10.15 -34.86 2.78
CA LEU A 974 10.31 -33.47 3.19
C LEU A 974 8.95 -32.74 3.22
N SER A 975 8.80 -31.90 4.24
CA SER A 975 7.65 -31.07 4.58
C SER A 975 8.14 -29.75 5.20
N ASP A 976 7.25 -28.77 5.41
CA ASP A 976 7.59 -27.45 5.99
C ASP A 976 8.90 -26.85 5.44
N ILE A 977 8.97 -26.81 4.11
CA ILE A 977 10.11 -26.34 3.35
C ILE A 977 10.08 -24.81 3.26
N GLY A 978 11.23 -24.16 3.41
CA GLY A 978 11.41 -22.75 3.12
C GLY A 978 12.87 -22.33 3.19
N HIS A 979 13.15 -21.06 2.93
CA HIS A 979 14.47 -20.47 3.13
C HIS A 979 14.39 -19.18 3.95
N PHE A 980 15.54 -18.67 4.39
CA PHE A 980 15.68 -17.31 4.90
C PHE A 980 17.06 -16.74 4.57
N TRP A 981 17.15 -15.42 4.47
CA TRP A 981 18.37 -14.69 4.14
C TRP A 981 19.22 -14.46 5.39
N LEU A 982 20.54 -14.68 5.30
CA LEU A 982 21.47 -14.49 6.42
C LEU A 982 21.86 -13.01 6.54
N ARG A 983 20.90 -12.17 6.91
CA ARG A 983 21.07 -10.71 7.09
C ARG A 983 20.14 -10.19 8.16
N ASP A 984 20.29 -8.92 8.55
CA ASP A 984 19.52 -8.33 9.66
C ASP A 984 17.98 -8.31 9.38
N SER A 985 17.57 -8.31 8.10
CA SER A 985 16.18 -8.56 7.65
C SER A 985 16.08 -9.90 6.92
N TYR A 986 15.76 -10.97 7.65
CA TYR A 986 15.85 -12.36 7.15
C TYR A 986 14.80 -12.75 6.10
N SER A 987 13.69 -12.00 6.00
CA SER A 987 12.56 -12.28 5.11
C SER A 987 12.60 -11.51 3.78
N SER A 988 13.56 -10.60 3.60
CA SER A 988 13.71 -9.80 2.39
C SER A 988 15.03 -10.10 1.68
N GLU A 989 14.95 -10.25 0.35
CA GLU A 989 16.09 -10.47 -0.53
C GLU A 989 17.23 -9.46 -0.33
N GLY A 990 18.46 -9.94 -0.49
CA GLY A 990 19.64 -9.09 -0.59
C GLY A 990 20.86 -9.62 0.17
N THR A 991 21.91 -8.80 0.18
CA THR A 991 23.23 -9.21 0.66
C THR A 991 23.34 -9.31 2.19
N SER A 992 24.25 -10.20 2.59
CA SER A 992 24.72 -10.42 3.96
C SER A 992 25.85 -9.45 4.33
N TRP A 993 26.37 -9.59 5.54
CA TRP A 993 27.41 -8.72 6.12
C TRP A 993 28.80 -8.87 5.49
N ASP A 994 28.99 -9.82 4.56
CA ASP A 994 30.17 -9.93 3.70
C ASP A 994 29.98 -9.32 2.28
N GLY A 995 28.78 -8.80 1.99
CA GLY A 995 28.44 -8.24 0.68
C GLY A 995 27.96 -9.25 -0.35
N TYR A 996 27.84 -10.53 -0.01
CA TYR A 996 27.29 -11.58 -0.88
C TYR A 996 25.88 -12.00 -0.46
N GLU A 997 25.14 -12.56 -1.41
CA GLU A 997 23.86 -13.23 -1.13
C GLU A 997 24.12 -14.53 -0.36
N ARG A 998 23.43 -14.71 0.77
CA ARG A 998 23.63 -15.82 1.71
C ARG A 998 22.29 -16.26 2.29
N THR A 999 22.07 -17.56 2.32
CA THR A 999 20.77 -18.16 2.67
C THR A 999 20.94 -19.42 3.54
N ALA A 1000 19.87 -19.78 4.22
CA ALA A 1000 19.69 -21.09 4.83
C ALA A 1000 18.37 -21.70 4.32
N LEU A 1001 18.43 -22.93 3.83
CA LEU A 1001 17.33 -23.71 3.29
C LEU A 1001 16.96 -24.79 4.32
N TYR A 1002 15.70 -24.81 4.75
CA TYR A 1002 15.21 -25.69 5.80
C TYR A 1002 14.05 -26.58 5.35
N ALA A 1003 13.87 -27.70 6.04
CA ALA A 1003 12.71 -28.58 5.91
C ALA A 1003 12.47 -29.35 7.21
N THR A 1004 11.20 -29.65 7.52
CA THR A 1004 10.86 -30.73 8.44
C THR A 1004 10.92 -32.06 7.67
N VAL A 1005 11.79 -32.95 8.09
CA VAL A 1005 12.05 -34.23 7.44
C VAL A 1005 11.43 -35.36 8.25
N ARG A 1006 10.78 -36.30 7.57
CA ARG A 1006 10.32 -37.57 8.11
C ARG A 1006 11.20 -38.70 7.58
N GLU A 1007 11.81 -39.46 8.47
CA GLU A 1007 12.47 -40.74 8.16
C GLU A 1007 11.39 -41.82 7.99
N LYS A 1008 11.47 -42.65 6.95
CA LYS A 1008 10.35 -43.51 6.53
C LYS A 1008 10.23 -44.83 7.29
N ALA A 1009 11.33 -45.51 7.60
CA ALA A 1009 11.31 -46.83 8.23
C ALA A 1009 10.89 -46.79 9.72
N THR A 1010 11.04 -45.64 10.38
CA THR A 1010 10.57 -45.41 11.76
C THR A 1010 9.45 -44.37 11.88
N GLY A 1011 9.21 -43.56 10.84
CA GLY A 1011 8.28 -42.45 10.89
C GLY A 1011 8.73 -41.26 11.75
N ARG A 1012 9.97 -41.26 12.28
CA ARG A 1012 10.51 -40.17 13.11
C ARG A 1012 10.69 -38.88 12.33
N TYR A 1013 10.51 -37.74 13.00
CA TYR A 1013 10.71 -36.41 12.42
C TYR A 1013 11.99 -35.74 12.97
N PHE A 1014 12.66 -34.96 12.11
CA PHE A 1014 13.76 -34.06 12.47
C PHE A 1014 13.70 -32.77 11.65
N PHE A 1015 14.19 -31.67 12.22
CA PHE A 1015 14.27 -30.38 11.54
C PHE A 1015 15.64 -30.25 10.87
N TYR A 1016 15.68 -30.11 9.56
CA TYR A 1016 16.90 -30.09 8.75
C TYR A 1016 17.18 -28.67 8.23
N VAL A 1017 18.45 -28.26 8.25
CA VAL A 1017 18.94 -27.01 7.68
C VAL A 1017 20.24 -27.24 6.90
N THR A 1018 20.32 -26.75 5.67
CA THR A 1018 21.56 -26.56 4.89
C THR A 1018 21.80 -25.08 4.63
N THR A 1019 23.06 -24.63 4.66
CA THR A 1019 23.39 -23.21 4.52
C THR A 1019 24.81 -22.96 3.99
N HIS A 1020 25.05 -21.76 3.47
CA HIS A 1020 26.39 -21.24 3.17
C HIS A 1020 26.55 -19.89 3.89
N PHE A 1021 27.43 -19.83 4.89
CA PHE A 1021 27.68 -18.63 5.70
C PHE A 1021 28.52 -17.56 4.98
N PRO A 1022 28.54 -16.32 5.51
CA PRO A 1022 29.41 -15.24 5.04
C PRO A 1022 30.90 -15.61 5.07
N MET A 1023 31.71 -15.10 4.14
CA MET A 1023 33.12 -15.50 3.97
C MET A 1023 34.10 -15.01 5.06
N ASN A 1024 33.73 -14.02 5.89
CA ASN A 1024 34.63 -13.49 6.92
C ASN A 1024 33.89 -12.83 8.09
N ASP A 1025 34.60 -12.71 9.23
CA ASP A 1025 34.06 -12.18 10.49
C ASP A 1025 34.31 -10.67 10.71
N SER A 1026 34.78 -9.92 9.70
CA SER A 1026 35.18 -8.51 9.90
C SER A 1026 34.03 -7.62 10.41
N ASN A 1027 32.79 -7.97 10.06
CA ASN A 1027 31.55 -7.35 10.51
C ASN A 1027 30.78 -8.21 11.55
N SER A 1028 31.49 -9.10 12.27
CA SER A 1028 30.91 -10.16 13.14
C SER A 1028 29.98 -11.13 12.40
N GLY A 1029 30.23 -11.34 11.10
CA GLY A 1029 29.36 -12.09 10.19
C GLY A 1029 29.09 -13.53 10.60
N PHE A 1030 30.07 -14.25 11.14
CA PHE A 1030 29.87 -15.62 11.61
C PHE A 1030 28.98 -15.67 12.86
N SER A 1031 29.20 -14.74 13.80
CA SER A 1031 28.43 -14.67 15.05
C SER A 1031 26.98 -14.27 14.78
N LYS A 1032 26.74 -13.31 13.87
CA LYS A 1032 25.39 -12.93 13.44
C LYS A 1032 24.68 -14.06 12.67
N ALA A 1033 25.36 -14.72 11.75
CA ALA A 1033 24.80 -15.85 11.01
C ALA A 1033 24.38 -16.99 11.95
N THR A 1034 25.23 -17.33 12.92
CA THR A 1034 24.94 -18.34 13.96
C THR A 1034 23.70 -17.96 14.78
N ALA A 1035 23.68 -16.76 15.39
CA ALA A 1035 22.57 -16.31 16.22
C ALA A 1035 21.24 -16.23 15.44
N LEU A 1036 21.29 -15.84 14.16
CA LEU A 1036 20.13 -15.82 13.28
C LEU A 1036 19.66 -17.26 12.97
N VAL A 1037 20.55 -18.18 12.61
CA VAL A 1037 20.18 -19.58 12.32
C VAL A 1037 19.59 -20.26 13.56
N GLU A 1038 20.18 -20.09 14.75
CA GLU A 1038 19.61 -20.62 16.00
C GLU A 1038 18.23 -20.00 16.31
N SER A 1039 18.07 -18.68 16.13
CA SER A 1039 16.79 -17.98 16.27
C SER A 1039 15.72 -18.48 15.29
N ARG A 1040 16.08 -18.68 14.01
CA ARG A 1040 15.15 -19.20 13.01
C ARG A 1040 14.81 -20.67 13.25
N ILE A 1041 15.76 -21.51 13.66
CA ILE A 1041 15.47 -22.89 14.09
C ILE A 1041 14.47 -22.89 15.24
N ALA A 1042 14.68 -22.08 16.28
CA ALA A 1042 13.77 -21.99 17.43
C ALA A 1042 12.37 -21.47 17.05
N ALA A 1043 12.27 -20.55 16.07
CA ALA A 1043 10.99 -20.00 15.60
C ALA A 1043 10.23 -20.91 14.62
N LEU A 1044 10.94 -21.77 13.86
CA LEU A 1044 10.35 -22.61 12.81
C LEU A 1044 10.09 -24.05 13.29
N ASN A 1045 10.97 -24.60 14.14
CA ASN A 1045 10.84 -25.95 14.71
C ASN A 1045 9.87 -25.97 15.90
N THR A 1046 8.62 -25.56 15.66
CA THR A 1046 7.57 -25.41 16.70
C THR A 1046 7.23 -26.71 17.44
N ASN A 1047 7.46 -27.86 16.80
CA ASN A 1047 7.30 -29.19 17.40
C ASN A 1047 8.51 -29.67 18.21
N ASN A 1048 9.58 -28.86 18.28
CA ASN A 1048 10.84 -29.16 18.99
C ASN A 1048 11.45 -30.53 18.61
N TYR A 1049 11.45 -30.84 17.30
CA TYR A 1049 12.08 -32.03 16.76
C TYR A 1049 13.62 -31.96 16.89
N PRO A 1050 14.34 -33.11 16.93
CA PRO A 1050 15.79 -33.13 16.81
C PRO A 1050 16.26 -32.37 15.56
N VAL A 1051 17.35 -31.63 15.67
CA VAL A 1051 17.86 -30.74 14.61
C VAL A 1051 19.08 -31.36 13.93
N ILE A 1052 19.16 -31.22 12.61
CA ILE A 1052 20.35 -31.47 11.80
C ILE A 1052 20.68 -30.18 11.06
N LEU A 1053 21.88 -29.63 11.30
CA LEU A 1053 22.37 -28.38 10.69
C LEU A 1053 23.70 -28.67 10.01
N MET A 1054 23.79 -28.46 8.70
CA MET A 1054 25.03 -28.68 7.94
C MET A 1054 25.26 -27.61 6.88
N GLY A 1055 26.44 -27.65 6.26
CA GLY A 1055 26.79 -26.77 5.17
C GLY A 1055 28.25 -26.34 5.17
N ASP A 1056 28.54 -25.35 4.34
CA ASP A 1056 29.80 -24.62 4.32
C ASP A 1056 29.68 -23.36 5.18
N PHE A 1057 30.34 -23.37 6.34
CA PHE A 1057 30.16 -22.32 7.31
C PHE A 1057 31.20 -21.20 7.21
N ASN A 1058 32.24 -21.33 6.38
CA ASN A 1058 33.45 -20.48 6.35
C ASN A 1058 34.17 -20.28 7.73
N CYS A 1059 33.56 -20.68 8.85
CA CYS A 1059 34.01 -20.50 10.22
C CYS A 1059 34.63 -21.81 10.75
N VAL A 1060 35.93 -21.81 11.03
CA VAL A 1060 36.61 -22.98 11.62
C VAL A 1060 36.09 -23.28 13.04
N ILE A 1061 36.04 -24.56 13.41
CA ILE A 1061 35.42 -25.04 14.68
C ILE A 1061 35.95 -24.38 15.96
N GLY A 1062 37.20 -23.87 15.93
CA GLY A 1062 37.86 -23.19 17.04
C GLY A 1062 37.44 -21.72 17.26
N ASN A 1063 36.64 -21.14 16.35
CA ASN A 1063 36.10 -19.80 16.54
C ASN A 1063 34.94 -19.83 17.57
N ALA A 1064 34.79 -18.74 18.33
CA ALA A 1064 33.70 -18.50 19.27
C ALA A 1064 32.32 -18.39 18.60
N CYS A 1065 32.25 -18.21 17.27
CA CYS A 1065 31.03 -18.30 16.46
C CYS A 1065 30.22 -19.58 16.76
N TRP A 1066 30.89 -20.64 17.23
CA TRP A 1066 30.29 -21.94 17.52
C TRP A 1066 29.86 -22.19 18.96
N ASP A 1067 30.11 -21.28 19.91
CA ASP A 1067 30.03 -21.61 21.34
C ASP A 1067 28.59 -21.81 21.86
N SER A 1068 27.60 -21.16 21.22
CA SER A 1068 26.18 -21.45 21.45
C SER A 1068 25.78 -22.82 20.88
N ILE A 1069 26.12 -23.12 19.62
CA ILE A 1069 25.80 -24.39 18.97
C ILE A 1069 26.47 -25.58 19.68
N LYS A 1070 27.71 -25.44 20.19
CA LYS A 1070 28.37 -26.47 21.04
C LYS A 1070 27.58 -26.76 22.33
N SER A 1071 26.80 -25.80 22.84
CA SER A 1071 25.98 -25.99 24.04
C SER A 1071 24.75 -26.86 23.78
N SER A 1072 24.18 -26.83 22.57
CA SER A 1072 22.92 -27.48 22.19
C SER A 1072 23.08 -28.73 21.29
N MET A 1073 24.14 -28.78 20.48
CA MET A 1073 24.37 -29.79 19.44
C MET A 1073 25.76 -30.45 19.57
N ASN A 1074 25.90 -31.63 18.96
CA ASN A 1074 27.16 -32.34 18.75
C ASN A 1074 27.65 -32.09 17.31
N ASN A 1075 28.94 -31.79 17.13
CA ASN A 1075 29.57 -31.82 15.81
C ASN A 1075 29.96 -33.26 15.49
N THR A 1076 29.55 -33.80 14.35
CA THR A 1076 29.75 -35.23 14.01
C THR A 1076 31.24 -35.61 13.96
N ARG A 1077 32.11 -34.70 13.49
CA ARG A 1077 33.57 -34.90 13.46
C ARG A 1077 34.19 -35.12 14.84
N TYR A 1078 33.65 -34.48 15.87
CA TYR A 1078 34.20 -34.52 17.24
C TYR A 1078 33.35 -35.37 18.20
N SER A 1079 32.57 -36.30 17.64
CA SER A 1079 31.98 -37.40 18.40
C SER A 1079 33.07 -38.38 18.88
N ALA A 1080 32.73 -39.30 19.78
CA ALA A 1080 33.72 -40.08 20.56
C ALA A 1080 34.80 -40.75 19.69
N ALA A 1081 36.07 -40.73 20.13
CA ALA A 1081 37.20 -41.19 19.32
C ALA A 1081 37.21 -42.70 18.97
N SER A 1082 36.33 -43.51 19.59
CA SER A 1082 36.05 -44.90 19.19
C SER A 1082 35.12 -45.04 17.98
N ILE A 1083 34.50 -43.93 17.56
CA ILE A 1083 33.50 -43.80 16.49
C ILE A 1083 34.10 -43.06 15.29
N VAL A 1084 34.94 -42.04 15.56
CA VAL A 1084 35.60 -41.21 14.53
C VAL A 1084 37.11 -41.24 14.74
N SER A 1085 37.84 -41.79 13.77
CA SER A 1085 39.30 -41.91 13.83
C SER A 1085 39.99 -40.54 13.88
N GLU A 1086 41.06 -40.40 14.66
CA GLU A 1086 41.84 -39.17 14.78
C GLU A 1086 42.36 -38.66 13.41
N GLU A 1087 42.61 -39.56 12.47
CA GLU A 1087 42.89 -39.24 11.07
C GLU A 1087 41.73 -38.47 10.42
N ASN A 1088 40.49 -39.00 10.43
CA ASN A 1088 39.30 -38.33 9.89
C ASN A 1088 38.97 -37.02 10.61
N GLN A 1089 39.24 -36.92 11.91
CA GLN A 1089 39.11 -35.66 12.65
C GLN A 1089 40.10 -34.59 12.15
N ASN A 1090 41.27 -35.01 11.68
CA ASN A 1090 42.35 -34.13 11.24
C ASN A 1090 42.29 -33.73 9.75
N LEU A 1091 41.60 -34.48 8.89
CA LEU A 1091 41.41 -34.11 7.48
C LEU A 1091 40.73 -32.75 7.31
N TYR A 1092 41.30 -31.92 6.43
CA TYR A 1092 40.71 -30.66 5.95
C TYR A 1092 39.52 -30.93 5.03
N THR A 1093 38.60 -29.97 4.93
CA THR A 1093 37.48 -30.02 3.98
C THR A 1093 37.76 -29.12 2.79
N TYR A 1094 38.20 -27.89 3.03
CA TYR A 1094 38.69 -27.00 1.99
C TYR A 1094 40.07 -27.44 1.49
N ASN A 1095 40.18 -27.66 0.17
CA ASN A 1095 41.36 -28.17 -0.52
C ASN A 1095 41.91 -27.22 -1.60
N ALA A 1096 41.13 -26.19 -1.99
CA ALA A 1096 41.50 -25.14 -2.94
C ALA A 1096 41.97 -25.63 -4.33
N PHE A 1097 41.47 -26.78 -4.82
CA PHE A 1097 41.99 -27.46 -6.02
C PHE A 1097 43.53 -27.65 -5.97
N GLY A 1098 44.07 -27.89 -4.77
CA GLY A 1098 45.49 -28.10 -4.57
C GLY A 1098 46.34 -26.82 -4.50
N ASP A 1099 45.76 -25.62 -4.60
CA ASP A 1099 46.49 -24.35 -4.45
C ASP A 1099 47.17 -24.26 -3.08
N THR A 1100 48.49 -24.34 -3.06
CA THR A 1100 49.32 -24.28 -1.84
C THR A 1100 49.53 -22.86 -1.31
N SER A 1101 49.00 -21.83 -1.98
CA SER A 1101 48.91 -20.46 -1.47
C SER A 1101 47.68 -20.22 -0.58
N LYS A 1102 46.80 -21.22 -0.43
CA LYS A 1102 45.60 -21.17 0.41
C LYS A 1102 45.75 -22.06 1.64
N ASP A 1103 45.36 -21.55 2.80
CA ASP A 1103 45.25 -22.34 4.01
C ASP A 1103 44.12 -23.36 3.88
N ARG A 1104 44.47 -24.65 3.86
CA ARG A 1104 43.51 -25.76 3.90
C ARG A 1104 42.85 -25.77 5.28
N ASN A 1105 41.52 -25.80 5.32
CA ASN A 1105 40.73 -25.53 6.54
C ASN A 1105 39.56 -26.52 6.73
N LYS A 1106 38.96 -26.48 7.92
CA LYS A 1106 37.78 -27.30 8.30
C LYS A 1106 36.57 -26.37 8.45
N VAL A 1107 35.94 -26.02 7.33
CA VAL A 1107 34.83 -25.04 7.24
C VAL A 1107 33.47 -25.70 7.02
N ASP A 1108 33.46 -26.88 6.39
CA ASP A 1108 32.27 -27.72 6.24
C ASP A 1108 32.06 -28.53 7.53
N HIS A 1109 30.82 -28.51 8.04
CA HIS A 1109 30.43 -29.21 9.27
C HIS A 1109 29.07 -29.88 9.14
N ILE A 1110 28.84 -30.93 9.94
CA ILE A 1110 27.52 -31.46 10.23
C ILE A 1110 27.34 -31.41 11.75
N TRP A 1111 26.24 -30.79 12.19
CA TRP A 1111 25.81 -30.70 13.57
C TRP A 1111 24.50 -31.45 13.75
N VAL A 1112 24.38 -32.19 14.85
CA VAL A 1112 23.16 -32.92 15.21
C VAL A 1112 22.77 -32.62 16.67
N SER A 1113 21.47 -32.56 16.98
CA SER A 1113 21.01 -32.44 18.37
C SER A 1113 21.58 -33.56 19.25
N LYS A 1114 21.80 -33.27 20.54
CA LYS A 1114 22.40 -34.20 21.51
C LYS A 1114 21.60 -35.49 21.78
N SER A 1115 20.40 -35.61 21.20
CA SER A 1115 19.55 -36.81 21.19
C SER A 1115 19.80 -37.75 20.01
N ILE A 1116 20.61 -37.34 19.02
CA ILE A 1116 20.97 -38.13 17.83
C ILE A 1116 22.32 -38.82 18.10
N THR A 1117 22.39 -40.11 17.80
CA THR A 1117 23.64 -40.88 17.86
C THR A 1117 24.45 -40.62 16.59
N VAL A 1118 25.77 -40.50 16.72
CA VAL A 1118 26.68 -40.47 15.57
C VAL A 1118 27.41 -41.81 15.56
N ASP A 1119 27.27 -42.55 14.46
CA ASP A 1119 27.79 -43.92 14.31
C ASP A 1119 29.10 -43.96 13.53
N SER A 1120 29.36 -42.97 12.67
CA SER A 1120 30.68 -42.68 12.11
C SER A 1120 30.71 -41.33 11.38
N TYR A 1121 31.92 -40.81 11.15
CA TYR A 1121 32.18 -39.60 10.36
C TYR A 1121 33.42 -39.79 9.45
N VAL A 1122 33.33 -39.32 8.20
CA VAL A 1122 34.38 -39.42 7.18
C VAL A 1122 34.49 -38.13 6.38
N THR A 1123 35.73 -37.73 6.01
CA THR A 1123 35.98 -36.69 5.00
C THR A 1123 36.54 -37.39 3.75
N LEU A 1124 35.85 -37.32 2.61
CA LEU A 1124 36.13 -38.16 1.43
C LEU A 1124 37.30 -37.67 0.56
N THR A 1125 38.48 -37.55 1.15
CA THR A 1125 39.73 -37.20 0.45
C THR A 1125 40.17 -38.24 -0.59
N SER A 1126 39.69 -39.49 -0.47
CA SER A 1126 40.01 -40.60 -1.38
C SER A 1126 39.08 -40.73 -2.59
N ALA A 1127 37.87 -40.14 -2.58
CA ALA A 1127 36.83 -40.36 -3.59
C ALA A 1127 37.32 -40.11 -5.02
N VAL A 1128 38.17 -39.09 -5.20
CA VAL A 1128 38.93 -38.78 -6.41
C VAL A 1128 39.56 -40.01 -7.08
N ARG A 1129 40.23 -40.88 -6.31
CA ARG A 1129 40.94 -42.05 -6.84
C ARG A 1129 40.01 -43.17 -7.31
N ASN A 1130 38.75 -43.13 -6.89
CA ASN A 1130 37.74 -44.14 -7.22
C ASN A 1130 36.81 -43.67 -8.35
N TYR A 1131 36.55 -42.36 -8.46
CA TYR A 1131 35.53 -41.78 -9.34
C TYR A 1131 36.06 -40.78 -10.39
N GLY A 1132 37.32 -40.36 -10.30
CA GLY A 1132 37.92 -39.34 -11.18
C GLY A 1132 37.66 -37.90 -10.71
N GLY A 1133 37.77 -36.94 -11.63
CA GLY A 1133 37.54 -35.51 -11.34
C GLY A 1133 38.33 -34.58 -12.27
N TYR A 1134 38.26 -33.27 -11.98
CA TYR A 1134 39.07 -32.24 -12.62
C TYR A 1134 40.52 -32.32 -12.13
N THR A 1135 41.51 -32.27 -13.03
CA THR A 1135 42.93 -32.45 -12.70
C THR A 1135 43.69 -31.14 -12.85
N THR A 1136 44.38 -30.73 -11.79
CA THR A 1136 45.22 -29.52 -11.75
C THR A 1136 46.31 -29.67 -10.68
N ASN A 1137 47.43 -28.94 -10.83
CA ASN A 1137 48.60 -29.04 -9.93
C ASN A 1137 49.22 -30.45 -9.77
N GLY A 1138 48.83 -31.42 -10.61
CA GLY A 1138 49.25 -32.83 -10.52
C GLY A 1138 48.34 -33.70 -9.64
N GLU A 1139 47.33 -33.11 -9.00
CA GLU A 1139 46.28 -33.80 -8.23
C GLU A 1139 44.93 -33.70 -8.96
N THR A 1140 43.96 -34.52 -8.56
CA THR A 1140 42.61 -34.55 -9.16
C THR A 1140 41.57 -34.26 -8.06
N PHE A 1141 40.45 -33.64 -8.41
CA PHE A 1141 39.47 -33.12 -7.44
C PHE A 1141 38.03 -33.20 -7.97
N LEU A 1142 37.09 -33.46 -7.05
CA LEU A 1142 35.64 -33.35 -7.32
C LEU A 1142 35.16 -31.89 -7.19
N SER A 1143 35.69 -31.17 -6.22
CA SER A 1143 35.42 -29.75 -5.92
C SER A 1143 36.66 -29.17 -5.19
N ASP A 1144 36.73 -27.85 -4.97
CA ASP A 1144 37.72 -27.27 -4.05
C ASP A 1144 37.39 -27.52 -2.57
N HIS A 1145 36.26 -28.18 -2.30
CA HIS A 1145 35.93 -28.85 -1.04
C HIS A 1145 35.96 -30.39 -1.19
N TYR A 1146 36.13 -31.11 -0.10
CA TYR A 1146 35.88 -32.55 -0.01
C TYR A 1146 34.51 -32.83 0.61
N PRO A 1147 33.72 -33.79 0.09
CA PRO A 1147 32.47 -34.18 0.74
C PRO A 1147 32.73 -34.71 2.15
N ILE A 1148 31.85 -34.37 3.09
CA ILE A 1148 31.85 -34.93 4.44
C ILE A 1148 30.61 -35.79 4.64
N ILE A 1149 30.77 -36.98 5.20
CA ILE A 1149 29.69 -37.93 5.48
C ILE A 1149 29.59 -38.17 6.99
N ALA A 1150 28.35 -38.28 7.49
CA ALA A 1150 28.06 -38.78 8.82
C ALA A 1150 26.94 -39.83 8.76
N HIS A 1151 27.12 -40.94 9.48
CA HIS A 1151 26.08 -41.94 9.71
C HIS A 1151 25.49 -41.72 11.11
N ILE A 1152 24.17 -41.73 11.25
CA ILE A 1152 23.45 -41.38 12.50
C ILE A 1152 22.23 -42.27 12.79
N SER A 1153 21.80 -42.33 14.06
CA SER A 1153 20.65 -43.12 14.55
C SER A 1153 19.87 -42.55 15.76
#